data_AF-A0A4S4NIK7-F1
#
_entry.id   AF-A0A4S4NIK7-F1
#
_cell.length_a   1.000
_cell.length_b   1.000
_cell.length_c   1.000
_cell.angle_alpha   90.00
_cell.angle_beta   90.00
_cell.angle_gamma   90.00
#
_symmetry.space_group_name_H-M   'P 1'
#
loop_
_entity.id
_entity.type
_entity.pdbx_description
1 polymer ?
#
loop_
_entity_poly.entity_id
_entity_poly.type
_entity_poly.pdbx_seq_one_letter_code
_entity_poly.pdbx_strand_id
1 'polypeptide(L)'
;MCTICQQVNLFEKDCFLSPNQLRAEYDEGSDATDNYWSGSSEYTISSGDSFEGYLSLDDFDVIDIYLTAGTRYTISMEQHSFFTSGSVDDPLLFVVDDDGYEVAYNDDVDFYGGNYNAELSFTAGYTGLHRIVATTHNTYYYEYEADTGFYRLEAAEADELTEWDFDAIATQLNYGGWEGYSYSWNISPGDTLTFDVSDLTSDGKDLARTALEAWTSVTGIAFNEVTSGGQIVFDDDQNGAFAQFNTTNGYITSASVNVETDWITTYGTALNDYAFQTYIHEIGHALGLAHAGDYDGSAVYGVNNLYLNDSWQQTVMSYFDQDDNTYVDATEAYVTTPQIADILAVQELYGVAGDIRTGDTTYGDNGNVGNYYDDLADLGNVTFTILDDGGIDTLDTSSHTGNQTVSLEAETFSSIFGETGNLGIARGTVIENYEGGSAADTVTGNAADNVINGNNGNDSLYGREGNDTINGGGGADRVVGNEGDDTLYGGAGNDILKGKAGNNTLMGEAGNDLLVGADDGTDVLMGGGGSDTLSGLSGADTLQGEDGDDFLYGGLGSDTLDGGEGDDILRGNRNNDTLDGAEGSDSVYGGGGNDTVLGGDGRDYLLGENGDDSLDGGLGDDNLTGGDGADTFIYMDGGYGYDRVLDFENGTDLIDLSDFGLSGIGDVNALAADVSAGVRIKFSAGNVLLLEGITESQLDASDFIF
;
A
#
# COMPACT_ATOMS: atom_id res chain seq x y z
N MET A 1 44.19 -37.07 17.97
CA MET A 1 43.61 -38.38 17.58
C MET A 1 42.31 -38.53 18.34
N CYS A 2 41.23 -38.64 17.58
CA CYS A 2 39.83 -38.73 18.00
C CYS A 2 39.47 -40.18 18.37
N THR A 3 38.67 -40.43 19.42
CA THR A 3 37.67 -41.53 19.49
C THR A 3 36.67 -41.29 20.65
N ILE A 4 35.48 -40.71 20.37
CA ILE A 4 34.11 -41.33 20.33
C ILE A 4 33.50 -41.57 21.73
N CYS A 5 32.46 -40.86 22.21
CA CYS A 5 31.04 -40.64 21.83
C CYS A 5 30.02 -41.72 22.25
N GLN A 6 28.80 -41.22 22.58
CA GLN A 6 27.47 -41.85 22.85
C GLN A 6 27.08 -41.99 24.34
N GLN A 7 25.95 -41.48 24.86
CA GLN A 7 24.65 -40.90 24.41
C GLN A 7 24.18 -39.93 25.54
N VAL A 8 23.32 -38.91 25.38
CA VAL A 8 21.84 -38.92 25.23
C VAL A 8 21.34 -37.50 24.81
N ASN A 9 20.24 -37.44 24.04
CA ASN A 9 19.44 -36.27 23.62
C ASN A 9 19.11 -35.23 24.71
N LEU A 10 19.05 -33.93 24.36
CA LEU A 10 17.82 -33.16 24.06
C LEU A 10 18.19 -31.70 23.72
N PHE A 11 17.44 -31.13 22.79
CA PHE A 11 17.46 -29.72 22.41
C PHE A 11 16.87 -28.87 23.55
N GLU A 12 17.62 -27.88 24.01
CA GLU A 12 17.11 -26.72 24.76
C GLU A 12 17.94 -25.52 24.30
N LYS A 13 17.26 -24.47 23.80
CA LYS A 13 17.89 -23.31 23.16
C LYS A 13 18.27 -22.22 24.17
N ASP A 14 18.03 -22.45 25.47
CA ASP A 14 18.08 -21.41 26.51
C ASP A 14 19.35 -21.47 27.39
N CYS A 15 20.42 -22.11 26.92
CA CYS A 15 21.64 -22.25 27.71
C CYS A 15 22.93 -21.80 26.99
N PHE A 16 22.83 -20.72 26.23
CA PHE A 16 23.99 -19.92 25.83
C PHE A 16 23.96 -18.57 26.56
N LEU A 17 24.41 -18.55 27.81
CA LEU A 17 25.03 -17.33 28.36
C LEU A 17 26.26 -17.03 27.50
N SER A 18 26.31 -15.85 26.89
CA SER A 18 27.47 -15.43 26.11
C SER A 18 28.71 -15.39 27.02
N PRO A 19 29.87 -15.89 26.57
CA PRO A 19 31.08 -15.89 27.38
C PRO A 19 31.82 -14.55 27.20
N ASN A 20 31.47 -13.52 27.98
CA ASN A 20 32.35 -12.46 28.55
C ASN A 20 31.62 -11.14 28.93
N GLN A 21 30.59 -11.19 29.78
CA GLN A 21 30.31 -10.06 30.70
C GLN A 21 30.33 -10.60 32.12
N LEU A 22 31.35 -10.21 32.89
CA LEU A 22 31.35 -10.41 34.33
C LEU A 22 30.30 -9.45 34.89
N ARG A 23 29.13 -9.97 35.30
CA ARG A 23 28.13 -9.18 36.03
C ARG A 23 28.71 -8.84 37.41
N ALA A 24 28.81 -7.57 37.73
CA ALA A 24 29.25 -7.09 39.02
C ALA A 24 28.03 -6.82 39.92
N GLU A 25 28.17 -7.17 41.19
CA GLU A 25 27.19 -6.90 42.25
C GLU A 25 27.82 -5.87 43.18
N TYR A 26 27.18 -4.71 43.30
CA TYR A 26 27.61 -3.60 44.12
C TYR A 26 26.72 -3.51 45.36
N ASP A 27 27.33 -3.35 46.53
CA ASP A 27 26.65 -3.13 47.81
C ASP A 27 27.02 -1.72 48.25
N GLU A 28 26.00 -0.91 48.51
CA GLU A 28 26.10 0.49 48.90
C GLU A 28 27.07 0.70 50.06
N GLY A 29 27.02 -0.08 51.14
CA GLY A 29 27.91 0.08 52.30
C GLY A 29 27.83 1.42 53.08
N SER A 30 27.87 2.58 52.42
CA SER A 30 27.57 3.96 52.89
C SER A 30 26.70 4.68 51.86
N ASP A 31 25.70 5.45 52.32
CA ASP A 31 24.71 6.19 51.49
C ASP A 31 25.26 6.64 50.14
N ALA A 32 24.57 6.26 49.07
CA ALA A 32 24.73 6.91 47.79
C ALA A 32 24.33 8.39 47.90
N THR A 33 24.78 9.20 46.94
CA THR A 33 24.63 10.66 47.04
C THR A 33 23.24 11.11 46.63
N ASP A 34 22.55 11.86 47.50
CA ASP A 34 21.19 12.42 47.27
C ASP A 34 21.13 13.51 46.18
N ASN A 35 22.27 13.89 45.58
CA ASN A 35 22.38 15.09 44.77
C ASN A 35 22.58 14.81 43.28
N TYR A 36 21.46 14.54 42.61
CA TYR A 36 21.38 14.41 41.15
C TYR A 36 21.64 15.72 40.37
N TRP A 37 21.89 16.88 41.00
CA TRP A 37 22.29 18.12 40.30
C TRP A 37 23.81 18.37 40.31
N SER A 38 24.60 17.56 41.03
CA SER A 38 26.01 17.88 41.34
C SER A 38 27.08 17.19 40.47
N GLY A 39 26.68 16.38 39.49
CA GLY A 39 27.52 15.97 38.35
C GLY A 39 28.43 14.76 38.53
N SER A 40 28.24 13.92 39.56
CA SER A 40 28.82 12.56 39.64
C SER A 40 28.20 11.77 40.79
N SER A 41 27.88 10.49 40.59
CA SER A 41 27.56 9.57 41.67
C SER A 41 28.82 8.94 42.30
N GLU A 42 28.67 8.28 43.45
CA GLU A 42 29.73 7.43 44.01
C GLU A 42 29.79 6.03 43.36
N TYR A 43 28.74 5.62 42.63
CA TYR A 43 28.58 4.27 42.07
C TYR A 43 28.29 4.30 40.58
N THR A 44 29.13 3.66 39.78
CA THR A 44 28.85 3.46 38.34
C THR A 44 28.64 1.98 38.06
N ILE A 45 27.48 1.63 37.50
CA ILE A 45 27.15 0.29 37.03
C ILE A 45 27.19 0.20 35.50
N SER A 46 27.36 -1.01 34.98
CA SER A 46 27.19 -1.32 33.55
C SER A 46 25.89 -2.07 33.33
N SER A 47 25.41 -2.10 32.08
CA SER A 47 24.34 -3.03 31.70
C SER A 47 24.73 -4.47 32.04
N GLY A 48 23.81 -5.17 32.72
CA GLY A 48 23.96 -6.50 33.28
C GLY A 48 24.43 -6.55 34.75
N ASP A 49 24.82 -5.43 35.34
CA ASP A 49 25.22 -5.34 36.76
C ASP A 49 24.01 -5.12 37.68
N SER A 50 24.19 -5.39 38.98
CA SER A 50 23.18 -5.08 40.02
C SER A 50 23.75 -4.25 41.16
N PHE A 51 22.92 -3.40 41.76
CA PHE A 51 23.25 -2.57 42.92
C PHE A 51 22.28 -2.86 44.06
N GLU A 52 22.78 -3.10 45.26
CA GLU A 52 21.97 -3.27 46.48
C GLU A 52 22.17 -2.05 47.39
N GLY A 53 21.06 -1.44 47.78
CA GLY A 53 21.03 -0.25 48.64
C GLY A 53 19.99 -0.32 49.74
N TYR A 54 19.99 0.68 50.62
CA TYR A 54 19.01 0.87 51.68
C TYR A 54 18.47 2.29 51.64
N LEU A 55 17.18 2.44 51.30
CA LEU A 55 16.53 3.75 51.32
C LEU A 55 16.12 4.12 52.74
N SER A 56 16.66 5.22 53.22
CA SER A 56 16.24 5.88 54.45
C SER A 56 15.16 6.94 54.21
N LEU A 57 14.79 7.69 55.25
CA LEU A 57 13.78 8.75 55.12
C LEU A 57 14.35 9.93 54.31
N ASP A 58 13.62 10.41 53.32
CA ASP A 58 14.05 11.54 52.47
C ASP A 58 15.28 11.25 51.59
N ASP A 59 15.46 9.98 51.21
CA ASP A 59 16.67 9.45 50.59
C ASP A 59 16.56 9.29 49.06
N PHE A 60 17.65 9.55 48.36
CA PHE A 60 17.75 9.40 46.90
C PHE A 60 19.08 8.75 46.55
N ASP A 61 19.04 7.49 46.16
CA ASP A 61 20.25 6.83 45.70
C ASP A 61 20.47 7.13 44.22
N VAL A 62 21.57 7.82 43.92
CA VAL A 62 21.96 8.14 42.55
C VAL A 62 23.09 7.21 42.11
N ILE A 63 22.85 6.44 41.04
CA ILE A 63 23.79 5.48 40.46
C ILE A 63 24.05 5.85 39.00
N ASP A 64 25.31 6.09 38.63
CA ASP A 64 25.70 6.35 37.25
C ASP A 64 25.60 5.08 36.40
N ILE A 65 25.13 5.20 35.16
CA ILE A 65 25.15 4.14 34.15
C ILE A 65 25.54 4.71 32.78
N TYR A 66 26.33 3.95 32.02
CA TYR A 66 26.67 4.33 30.65
C TYR A 66 25.74 3.63 29.65
N LEU A 67 24.92 4.40 28.95
CA LEU A 67 23.94 3.89 27.98
C LEU A 67 24.36 4.21 26.55
N THR A 68 23.96 3.35 25.62
CA THR A 68 24.20 3.53 24.18
C THR A 68 22.94 4.00 23.50
N ALA A 69 23.04 5.07 22.69
CA ALA A 69 21.92 5.60 21.93
C ALA A 69 21.27 4.50 21.07
N GLY A 70 19.94 4.44 21.09
CA GLY A 70 19.16 3.49 20.31
C GLY A 70 19.18 2.06 20.83
N THR A 71 19.71 1.81 22.03
CA THR A 71 19.59 0.52 22.73
C THR A 71 18.49 0.61 23.78
N ARG A 72 17.59 -0.38 23.83
CA ARG A 72 16.58 -0.50 24.88
C ARG A 72 17.17 -1.08 26.16
N TYR A 73 16.83 -0.49 27.29
CA TYR A 73 17.23 -0.96 28.61
C TYR A 73 16.01 -1.16 29.49
N THR A 74 16.05 -2.18 30.34
CA THR A 74 15.15 -2.33 31.49
C THR A 74 15.95 -2.04 32.75
N ILE A 75 15.39 -1.21 33.62
CA ILE A 75 15.89 -0.96 34.95
C ILE A 75 14.80 -1.37 35.92
N SER A 76 15.10 -2.33 36.78
CA SER A 76 14.20 -2.79 37.83
C SER A 76 14.78 -2.48 39.19
N MET A 77 13.89 -2.18 40.13
CA MET A 77 14.15 -2.01 41.54
C MET A 77 13.21 -2.96 42.27
N GLU A 78 13.74 -4.06 42.78
CA GLU A 78 12.98 -5.06 43.49
C GLU A 78 13.26 -5.01 45.00
N GLN A 79 12.28 -5.44 45.80
CA GLN A 79 12.51 -5.67 47.21
C GLN A 79 13.64 -6.68 47.42
N HIS A 80 14.64 -6.33 48.25
CA HIS A 80 15.76 -7.22 48.52
C HIS A 80 16.01 -7.39 50.02
N SER A 81 15.38 -8.38 50.66
CA SER A 81 15.60 -8.67 52.08
C SER A 81 16.42 -9.96 52.25
N PHE A 82 17.69 -9.86 52.69
CA PHE A 82 18.39 -10.98 53.34
C PHE A 82 17.95 -11.18 54.81
N PHE A 83 17.31 -10.17 55.41
CA PHE A 83 16.92 -10.13 56.83
C PHE A 83 15.46 -9.74 57.01
N THR A 84 14.76 -10.42 57.93
CA THR A 84 13.30 -10.48 58.07
C THR A 84 12.58 -9.19 58.53
N SER A 85 13.03 -7.98 58.19
CA SER A 85 12.27 -6.73 58.40
C SER A 85 12.85 -5.54 57.62
N GLY A 86 12.08 -5.01 56.68
CA GLY A 86 12.34 -3.78 55.91
C GLY A 86 12.09 -3.98 54.41
N SER A 87 10.90 -3.65 53.93
CA SER A 87 10.55 -3.50 52.50
C SER A 87 10.64 -2.04 52.11
N VAL A 88 11.05 -1.74 50.89
CA VAL A 88 10.67 -0.47 50.27
C VAL A 88 9.21 -0.65 49.87
N ASP A 89 8.32 0.06 50.55
CA ASP A 89 6.93 0.18 50.13
C ASP A 89 6.88 1.37 49.15
N ASP A 90 6.21 1.21 48.00
CA ASP A 90 6.03 2.27 46.99
C ASP A 90 7.36 2.79 46.35
N PRO A 91 8.16 1.90 45.73
CA PRO A 91 9.42 2.26 45.12
C PRO A 91 9.23 3.22 43.93
N LEU A 92 10.10 4.22 43.83
CA LEU A 92 10.10 5.20 42.74
C LEU A 92 11.43 5.14 41.99
N LEU A 93 11.37 4.97 40.67
CA LEU A 93 12.53 4.83 39.82
C LEU A 93 12.48 5.81 38.65
N PHE A 94 13.55 6.57 38.47
CA PHE A 94 13.70 7.42 37.28
C PHE A 94 15.14 7.48 36.81
N VAL A 95 15.30 7.76 35.52
CA VAL A 95 16.59 7.97 34.86
C VAL A 95 16.68 9.42 34.46
N VAL A 96 17.79 10.06 34.79
CA VAL A 96 18.11 11.43 34.35
C VAL A 96 19.34 11.46 33.45
N ASP A 97 19.41 12.45 32.59
CA ASP A 97 20.57 12.75 31.76
C ASP A 97 21.74 13.34 32.58
N ASP A 98 22.87 13.64 31.92
CA ASP A 98 24.05 14.25 32.57
C ASP A 98 23.78 15.67 33.11
N ASP A 99 22.77 16.35 32.58
CA ASP A 99 22.33 17.69 33.03
C ASP A 99 21.27 17.62 34.16
N GLY A 100 20.74 16.42 34.46
CA GLY A 100 19.76 16.16 35.52
C GLY A 100 18.30 16.25 35.06
N TYR A 101 18.03 16.28 33.76
CA TYR A 101 16.68 16.19 33.20
C TYR A 101 16.23 14.74 33.11
N GLU A 102 14.97 14.50 33.43
CA GLU A 102 14.35 13.17 33.37
C GLU A 102 14.28 12.64 31.93
N VAL A 103 14.67 11.38 31.75
CA VAL A 103 14.72 10.62 30.50
C VAL A 103 13.70 9.49 30.50
N ALA A 104 13.49 8.87 31.67
CA ALA A 104 12.48 7.84 31.87
C ALA A 104 12.08 7.84 33.34
N TYR A 105 10.83 7.48 33.62
CA TYR A 105 10.26 7.50 34.95
C TYR A 105 9.21 6.40 35.05
N ASN A 106 9.18 5.71 36.18
CA ASN A 106 8.07 4.85 36.56
C ASN A 106 7.81 5.00 38.05
N ASP A 107 6.55 5.24 38.41
CA ASP A 107 6.07 5.38 39.77
C ASP A 107 4.99 4.40 40.17
N ASP A 108 4.71 3.40 39.32
CA ASP A 108 3.85 2.25 39.58
C ASP A 108 2.68 2.48 40.56
N VAL A 109 1.97 3.59 40.39
CA VAL A 109 0.98 4.08 41.37
C VAL A 109 -0.23 3.16 41.41
N ASP A 110 -0.18 2.12 42.22
CA ASP A 110 -1.35 1.36 42.57
C ASP A 110 -2.04 2.11 43.72
N PHE A 111 -3.14 2.82 43.42
CA PHE A 111 -3.95 3.61 44.36
C PHE A 111 -4.42 2.81 45.61
N TYR A 112 -4.21 1.49 45.60
CA TYR A 112 -4.49 0.55 46.67
C TYR A 112 -3.25 -0.13 47.25
N GLY A 113 -2.13 0.58 47.44
CA GLY A 113 -1.09 0.31 48.44
C GLY A 113 -0.65 -1.17 48.58
N GLY A 114 0.48 -1.51 47.98
CA GLY A 114 1.07 -2.84 48.11
C GLY A 114 2.13 -3.19 47.07
N ASN A 115 2.60 -2.22 46.30
CA ASN A 115 3.66 -2.44 45.33
C ASN A 115 5.04 -2.35 46.00
N TYR A 116 5.92 -3.28 45.64
CA TYR A 116 7.24 -3.48 46.22
C TYR A 116 8.35 -3.50 45.16
N ASN A 117 7.99 -3.39 43.87
CA ASN A 117 8.93 -3.46 42.77
C ASN A 117 8.59 -2.41 41.71
N ALA A 118 9.55 -1.56 41.35
CA ALA A 118 9.43 -0.66 40.21
C ALA A 118 10.23 -1.21 39.02
N GLU A 119 9.71 -1.13 37.81
CA GLU A 119 10.45 -1.48 36.59
C GLU A 119 10.17 -0.45 35.50
N LEU A 120 11.21 0.11 34.88
CA LEU A 120 11.07 0.98 33.72
C LEU A 120 11.86 0.41 32.55
N SER A 121 11.29 0.48 31.35
CA SER A 121 11.98 0.16 30.11
C SER A 121 11.98 1.37 29.20
N PHE A 122 13.13 1.68 28.59
CA PHE A 122 13.23 2.81 27.67
C PHE A 122 14.37 2.64 26.67
N THR A 123 14.26 3.32 25.54
CA THR A 123 15.34 3.42 24.55
C THR A 123 16.18 4.67 24.83
N ALA A 124 17.49 4.50 25.05
CA ALA A 124 18.34 5.64 25.36
C ALA A 124 18.45 6.61 24.16
N GLY A 125 18.14 7.88 24.38
CA GLY A 125 18.15 8.91 23.32
C GLY A 125 19.55 9.40 22.91
N TYR A 126 20.57 9.20 23.74
CA TYR A 126 21.96 9.54 23.42
C TYR A 126 22.95 8.55 24.04
N THR A 127 24.16 8.51 23.48
CA THR A 127 25.26 7.68 24.02
C THR A 127 26.02 8.49 25.06
N GLY A 128 25.99 8.06 26.31
CA GLY A 128 26.66 8.79 27.38
C GLY A 128 26.29 8.34 28.77
N LEU A 129 26.78 9.13 29.73
CA LEU A 129 26.44 8.95 31.14
C LEU A 129 24.98 9.33 31.36
N HIS A 130 24.27 8.47 32.07
CA HIS A 130 22.95 8.69 32.64
C HIS A 130 23.01 8.36 34.13
N ARG A 131 21.99 8.77 34.88
CA ARG A 131 21.90 8.47 36.30
C ARG A 131 20.56 7.85 36.61
N ILE A 132 20.62 6.70 37.26
CA ILE A 132 19.46 6.03 37.83
C ILE A 132 19.26 6.62 39.23
N VAL A 133 18.04 7.02 39.52
CA VAL A 133 17.65 7.54 40.83
C VAL A 133 16.61 6.60 41.42
N ALA A 134 16.98 5.95 42.52
CA ALA A 134 16.10 5.09 43.30
C ALA A 134 15.64 5.83 44.56
N THR A 135 14.34 5.86 44.81
CA THR A 135 13.73 6.50 45.99
C THR A 135 12.35 5.88 46.27
N THR A 136 11.51 6.55 47.08
CA THR A 136 10.11 6.15 47.33
C THR A 136 9.14 7.28 46.94
N HIS A 137 7.90 6.97 46.56
CA HIS A 137 6.93 7.99 46.10
C HIS A 137 6.57 9.01 47.21
N ASN A 138 6.48 8.56 48.47
CA ASN A 138 6.15 9.41 49.64
C ASN A 138 7.17 10.54 49.88
N THR A 139 8.40 10.37 49.39
CA THR A 139 9.47 11.36 49.46
C THR A 139 9.21 12.61 48.60
N TYR A 140 8.46 12.46 47.50
CA TYR A 140 8.27 13.50 46.50
C TYR A 140 7.08 14.43 46.83
N TYR A 141 6.05 13.91 47.52
CA TYR A 141 4.87 14.67 47.97
C TYR A 141 4.67 14.52 49.49
N TYR A 142 4.87 15.63 50.23
CA TYR A 142 4.92 15.78 51.69
C TYR A 142 3.75 15.21 52.57
N GLU A 143 3.23 13.99 52.43
CA GLU A 143 2.19 13.46 53.33
C GLU A 143 2.29 11.96 53.70
N TYR A 144 2.63 11.74 54.98
CA TYR A 144 2.30 10.61 55.88
C TYR A 144 2.78 9.18 55.59
N GLU A 145 3.53 8.65 56.59
CA GLU A 145 4.09 7.29 56.76
C GLU A 145 5.14 6.90 55.71
N ALA A 146 6.38 7.33 55.98
CA ALA A 146 7.50 7.16 55.10
C ALA A 146 8.10 5.75 55.12
N ASP A 147 8.39 5.25 53.92
CA ASP A 147 8.80 3.88 53.66
C ASP A 147 10.32 3.78 53.56
N THR A 148 10.88 2.75 54.20
CA THR A 148 12.34 2.54 54.27
C THR A 148 12.64 1.06 54.14
N GLY A 149 13.61 0.68 53.34
CA GLY A 149 13.92 -0.73 53.15
C GLY A 149 15.11 -0.99 52.24
N PHE A 150 15.47 -2.26 52.15
CA PHE A 150 16.51 -2.72 51.24
C PHE A 150 15.91 -3.00 49.86
N TYR A 151 16.64 -2.60 48.83
CA TYR A 151 16.28 -2.85 47.45
C TYR A 151 17.47 -3.42 46.68
N ARG A 152 17.16 -4.04 45.54
CA ARG A 152 18.13 -4.47 44.55
C ARG A 152 17.72 -3.90 43.21
N LEU A 153 18.63 -3.15 42.64
CA LEU A 153 18.52 -2.53 41.34
C LEU A 153 19.25 -3.38 40.31
N GLU A 154 18.59 -3.69 39.21
CA GLU A 154 19.23 -4.31 38.04
C GLU A 154 19.03 -3.39 36.84
N ALA A 155 20.07 -3.21 36.03
CA ALA A 155 19.95 -2.54 34.74
C ALA A 155 20.47 -3.48 33.66
N ALA A 156 19.66 -3.78 32.65
CA ALA A 156 20.02 -4.71 31.58
C ALA A 156 19.55 -4.20 30.22
N GLU A 157 20.23 -4.63 29.15
CA GLU A 157 19.70 -4.50 27.79
C GLU A 157 18.40 -5.31 27.71
N ALA A 158 17.37 -4.69 27.16
CA ALA A 158 16.08 -5.31 26.91
C ALA A 158 15.98 -5.73 25.44
N ASP A 159 15.03 -6.61 25.13
CA ASP A 159 14.70 -6.89 23.73
C ASP A 159 14.17 -5.60 23.06
N GLU A 160 14.61 -5.35 21.84
CA GLU A 160 14.10 -4.24 21.04
C GLU A 160 12.60 -4.39 20.80
N LEU A 161 11.88 -3.27 20.81
CA LEU A 161 10.48 -3.26 20.43
C LEU A 161 10.35 -3.66 18.96
N THR A 162 9.20 -4.26 18.63
CA THR A 162 8.86 -4.64 17.26
C THR A 162 7.57 -3.96 16.84
N GLU A 163 7.35 -3.87 15.55
CA GLU A 163 6.06 -3.53 14.98
C GLU A 163 5.08 -4.68 15.22
N TRP A 164 3.86 -4.35 15.63
CA TRP A 164 2.77 -5.30 15.81
C TRP A 164 1.77 -5.20 14.67
N ASP A 165 1.24 -6.35 14.25
CA ASP A 165 0.08 -6.37 13.35
C ASP A 165 -1.20 -5.95 14.07
N PHE A 166 -2.25 -5.65 13.30
CA PHE A 166 -3.51 -5.17 13.88
C PHE A 166 -4.18 -6.18 14.81
N ASP A 167 -3.96 -7.49 14.62
CA ASP A 167 -4.51 -8.54 15.50
C ASP A 167 -3.85 -8.55 16.87
N ALA A 168 -2.52 -8.36 16.92
CA ALA A 168 -1.79 -8.23 18.16
C ALA A 168 -2.20 -6.97 18.92
N ILE A 169 -2.37 -5.83 18.22
CA ILE A 169 -2.88 -4.60 18.83
C ILE A 169 -4.31 -4.80 19.35
N ALA A 170 -5.21 -5.38 18.55
CA ALA A 170 -6.59 -5.66 18.99
C ALA A 170 -6.62 -6.56 20.24
N THR A 171 -5.76 -7.57 20.29
CA THR A 171 -5.60 -8.44 21.47
C THR A 171 -5.14 -7.64 22.70
N GLN A 172 -4.20 -6.70 22.52
CA GLN A 172 -3.74 -5.82 23.59
C GLN A 172 -4.86 -4.93 24.13
N LEU A 173 -5.65 -4.33 23.23
CA LEU A 173 -6.80 -3.49 23.61
C LEU A 173 -7.87 -4.29 24.36
N ASN A 174 -8.09 -5.55 24.00
CA ASN A 174 -9.14 -6.38 24.61
C ASN A 174 -8.71 -7.10 25.89
N TYR A 175 -7.43 -7.43 26.03
CA TYR A 175 -6.91 -8.29 27.09
C TYR A 175 -5.71 -7.70 27.81
N GLY A 176 -4.70 -7.26 27.06
CA GLY A 176 -3.42 -6.86 27.61
C GLY A 176 -3.52 -5.68 28.57
N GLY A 177 -4.12 -4.58 28.13
CA GLY A 177 -4.32 -3.38 28.97
C GLY A 177 -5.32 -3.56 30.12
N TRP A 178 -5.93 -4.75 30.23
CA TRP A 178 -6.77 -5.17 31.35
C TRP A 178 -6.13 -6.30 32.17
N GLU A 179 -4.80 -6.45 32.15
CA GLU A 179 -4.05 -7.47 32.89
C GLU A 179 -4.51 -8.91 32.58
N GLY A 180 -4.93 -9.15 31.33
CA GLY A 180 -5.40 -10.44 30.83
C GLY A 180 -6.90 -10.71 31.05
N TYR A 181 -7.65 -9.76 31.62
CA TYR A 181 -9.12 -9.80 31.62
C TYR A 181 -9.68 -9.16 30.36
N SER A 182 -10.96 -9.42 30.05
CA SER A 182 -11.67 -8.72 28.98
C SER A 182 -13.06 -8.37 29.47
N TYR A 183 -13.53 -7.18 29.05
CA TYR A 183 -14.80 -6.63 29.45
C TYR A 183 -15.62 -6.29 28.21
N SER A 184 -16.90 -6.67 28.22
CA SER A 184 -17.80 -6.36 27.12
C SER A 184 -19.24 -6.23 27.58
N TRP A 185 -20.06 -5.55 26.80
CA TRP A 185 -21.51 -5.66 26.92
C TRP A 185 -21.99 -7.02 26.41
N ASN A 186 -23.03 -7.59 27.02
CA ASN A 186 -23.65 -8.83 26.51
C ASN A 186 -24.65 -8.52 25.38
N ILE A 187 -24.13 -8.11 24.23
CA ILE A 187 -24.86 -7.67 23.02
C ILE A 187 -24.14 -8.14 21.75
N SER A 188 -24.76 -7.95 20.60
CA SER A 188 -24.18 -8.22 19.27
C SER A 188 -24.57 -7.12 18.26
N PRO A 189 -23.98 -7.07 17.06
CA PRO A 189 -24.45 -6.19 15.99
C PRO A 189 -25.97 -6.27 15.79
N GLY A 190 -26.60 -5.10 15.64
CA GLY A 190 -28.05 -4.95 15.55
C GLY A 190 -28.79 -4.84 16.89
N ASP A 191 -28.14 -5.14 18.03
CA ASP A 191 -28.68 -4.86 19.35
C ASP A 191 -28.56 -3.36 19.70
N THR A 192 -29.06 -2.98 20.88
CA THR A 192 -29.14 -1.60 21.32
C THR A 192 -28.51 -1.39 22.69
N LEU A 193 -27.73 -0.31 22.83
CA LEU A 193 -27.36 0.29 24.11
C LEU A 193 -28.10 1.62 24.28
N THR A 194 -28.48 1.94 25.51
CA THR A 194 -29.06 3.24 25.84
C THR A 194 -28.01 4.18 26.39
N PHE A 195 -28.08 5.46 26.02
CA PHE A 195 -27.16 6.48 26.52
C PHE A 195 -27.87 7.74 27.00
N ASP A 196 -27.24 8.46 27.92
CA ASP A 196 -27.78 9.66 28.55
C ASP A 196 -26.75 10.79 28.49
N VAL A 197 -27.03 11.83 27.72
CA VAL A 197 -26.20 13.05 27.60
C VAL A 197 -26.86 14.24 28.28
N SER A 198 -27.91 14.04 29.10
CA SER A 198 -28.75 15.14 29.56
C SER A 198 -28.00 16.22 30.33
N ASP A 199 -26.93 15.84 31.05
CA ASP A 199 -26.12 16.71 31.89
C ASP A 199 -25.02 17.48 31.13
N LEU A 200 -24.69 17.10 29.90
CA LEU A 200 -23.69 17.79 29.07
C LEU A 200 -24.13 19.19 28.58
N THR A 201 -23.15 20.04 28.26
CA THR A 201 -23.32 21.25 27.42
C THR A 201 -23.92 20.93 26.03
N SER A 202 -24.36 21.97 25.30
CA SER A 202 -24.90 21.77 23.94
C SER A 202 -23.84 21.18 23.00
N ASP A 203 -22.63 21.71 23.04
CA ASP A 203 -21.54 21.27 22.17
C ASP A 203 -21.08 19.87 22.57
N GLY A 204 -20.97 19.57 23.87
CA GLY A 204 -20.69 18.21 24.36
C GLY A 204 -21.74 17.18 23.94
N LYS A 205 -23.03 17.54 23.94
CA LYS A 205 -24.11 16.68 23.43
C LYS A 205 -23.91 16.33 21.96
N ASP A 206 -23.52 17.30 21.15
CA ASP A 206 -23.37 17.11 19.71
C ASP A 206 -22.11 16.27 19.41
N LEU A 207 -21.01 16.51 20.11
CA LEU A 207 -19.79 15.68 20.03
C LEU A 207 -20.05 14.23 20.48
N ALA A 208 -20.65 14.02 21.65
CA ALA A 208 -20.92 12.68 22.19
C ALA A 208 -21.85 11.86 21.27
N ARG A 209 -22.90 12.48 20.71
CA ARG A 209 -23.77 11.82 19.73
C ARG A 209 -23.02 11.42 18.47
N THR A 210 -22.22 12.34 17.93
CA THR A 210 -21.45 12.09 16.71
C THR A 210 -20.41 10.99 16.92
N ALA A 211 -19.75 10.93 18.09
CA ALA A 211 -18.79 9.88 18.41
C ALA A 211 -19.48 8.50 18.59
N LEU A 212 -20.69 8.46 19.15
CA LEU A 212 -21.49 7.23 19.19
C LEU A 212 -21.92 6.76 17.78
N GLU A 213 -22.16 7.69 16.86
CA GLU A 213 -22.39 7.35 15.44
C GLU A 213 -21.14 6.74 14.80
N ALA A 214 -19.94 7.26 15.11
CA ALA A 214 -18.67 6.66 14.68
C ALA A 214 -18.53 5.20 15.11
N TRP A 215 -18.81 4.89 16.38
CA TRP A 215 -18.83 3.51 16.87
C TRP A 215 -19.95 2.66 16.28
N THR A 216 -21.14 3.23 16.07
CA THR A 216 -22.25 2.54 15.36
C THR A 216 -21.80 2.10 13.98
N SER A 217 -21.06 2.96 13.29
CA SER A 217 -20.66 2.76 11.89
C SER A 217 -19.63 1.65 11.67
N VAL A 218 -19.08 1.09 12.76
CA VAL A 218 -18.13 -0.04 12.71
C VAL A 218 -18.58 -1.26 13.52
N THR A 219 -19.50 -1.09 14.48
CA THR A 219 -20.01 -2.19 15.32
C THR A 219 -21.39 -2.69 14.90
N GLY A 220 -22.19 -1.87 14.21
CA GLY A 220 -23.60 -2.12 13.98
C GLY A 220 -24.47 -2.08 15.26
N ILE A 221 -23.92 -1.67 16.41
CA ILE A 221 -24.68 -1.51 17.66
C ILE A 221 -25.42 -0.17 17.60
N ALA A 222 -26.73 -0.18 17.86
CA ALA A 222 -27.52 1.04 17.90
C ALA A 222 -27.42 1.72 19.28
N PHE A 223 -27.03 3.00 19.32
CA PHE A 223 -27.09 3.82 20.54
C PHE A 223 -28.36 4.67 20.57
N ASN A 224 -29.23 4.40 21.54
CA ASN A 224 -30.50 5.09 21.70
C ASN A 224 -30.49 6.05 22.88
N GLU A 225 -30.65 7.36 22.60
CA GLU A 225 -30.68 8.40 23.63
C GLU A 225 -31.91 8.24 24.54
N VAL A 226 -31.67 8.32 25.85
CA VAL A 226 -32.71 8.38 26.89
C VAL A 226 -32.55 9.65 27.74
N THR A 227 -33.63 10.07 28.38
CA THR A 227 -33.64 11.34 29.15
C THR A 227 -33.15 11.20 30.60
N SER A 228 -32.88 9.97 31.05
CA SER A 228 -32.35 9.66 32.38
C SER A 228 -31.99 8.18 32.48
N GLY A 229 -30.85 7.85 33.07
CA GLY A 229 -30.51 6.48 33.47
C GLY A 229 -30.20 5.56 32.29
N GLY A 230 -29.46 6.08 31.31
CA GLY A 230 -28.86 5.29 30.24
C GLY A 230 -27.88 4.24 30.79
N GLN A 231 -27.59 3.24 29.98
CA GLN A 231 -26.54 2.27 30.28
C GLN A 231 -25.15 2.92 30.22
N ILE A 232 -24.97 3.89 29.32
CA ILE A 232 -23.81 4.77 29.28
C ILE A 232 -24.30 6.18 29.66
N VAL A 233 -23.69 6.79 30.67
CA VAL A 233 -24.02 8.14 31.13
C VAL A 233 -22.86 9.07 30.81
N PHE A 234 -23.13 10.23 30.23
CA PHE A 234 -22.12 11.23 29.91
C PHE A 234 -22.22 12.44 30.86
N ASP A 235 -21.08 12.89 31.37
CA ASP A 235 -20.95 14.04 32.28
C ASP A 235 -19.79 14.97 31.84
N ASP A 236 -19.80 16.21 32.34
CA ASP A 236 -18.77 17.23 32.06
C ASP A 236 -18.35 18.03 33.31
N ASP A 237 -18.68 17.51 34.50
CA ASP A 237 -18.52 18.19 35.79
C ASP A 237 -17.25 17.81 36.57
N GLN A 238 -16.46 16.85 36.07
CA GLN A 238 -15.19 16.43 36.68
C GLN A 238 -13.99 16.81 35.81
N ASN A 239 -12.86 17.05 36.46
CA ASN A 239 -11.63 17.49 35.81
C ASN A 239 -11.04 16.42 34.89
N GLY A 240 -10.71 16.80 33.66
CA GLY A 240 -10.12 15.91 32.65
C GLY A 240 -11.15 15.08 31.87
N ALA A 241 -10.65 14.05 31.20
CA ALA A 241 -11.46 13.07 30.46
C ALA A 241 -11.14 11.66 30.97
N PHE A 242 -12.19 10.85 31.15
CA PHE A 242 -12.05 9.45 31.57
C PHE A 242 -13.37 8.70 31.38
N ALA A 243 -13.27 7.37 31.32
CA ALA A 243 -14.40 6.47 31.35
C ALA A 243 -14.26 5.44 32.47
N GLN A 244 -15.39 5.03 33.03
CA GLN A 244 -15.46 4.01 34.06
C GLN A 244 -16.65 3.10 33.83
N PHE A 245 -16.56 1.85 34.27
CA PHE A 245 -17.66 0.92 34.15
C PHE A 245 -17.76 -0.04 35.34
N ASN A 246 -18.98 -0.54 35.57
CA ASN A 246 -19.24 -1.61 36.52
C ASN A 246 -19.45 -2.92 35.79
N THR A 247 -18.79 -3.99 36.24
CA THR A 247 -18.92 -5.31 35.64
C THR A 247 -19.59 -6.33 36.55
N THR A 248 -20.15 -7.38 35.95
CA THR A 248 -20.62 -8.58 36.63
C THR A 248 -20.27 -9.79 35.79
N ASN A 249 -19.35 -10.63 36.29
CA ASN A 249 -18.81 -11.81 35.58
C ASN A 249 -18.19 -11.47 34.21
N GLY A 250 -17.41 -10.38 34.13
CA GLY A 250 -16.77 -9.93 32.89
C GLY A 250 -17.67 -9.09 31.98
N TYR A 251 -18.99 -9.05 32.23
CA TYR A 251 -19.88 -8.21 31.43
C TYR A 251 -20.07 -6.83 32.03
N ILE A 252 -19.96 -5.80 31.22
CA ILE A 252 -20.31 -4.42 31.56
C ILE A 252 -21.82 -4.32 31.81
N THR A 253 -22.19 -3.65 32.90
CA THR A 253 -23.59 -3.46 33.32
C THR A 253 -24.01 -1.99 33.35
N SER A 254 -23.05 -1.07 33.48
CA SER A 254 -23.21 0.37 33.39
C SER A 254 -21.84 0.99 33.10
N ALA A 255 -21.80 2.08 32.33
CA ALA A 255 -20.59 2.88 32.12
C ALA A 255 -20.89 4.38 32.31
N SER A 256 -19.85 5.14 32.65
CA SER A 256 -19.87 6.60 32.69
C SER A 256 -18.69 7.15 31.90
N VAL A 257 -18.93 8.17 31.09
CA VAL A 257 -17.91 8.90 30.31
C VAL A 257 -17.93 10.35 30.78
N ASN A 258 -16.78 10.88 31.18
CA ASN A 258 -16.63 12.28 31.55
C ASN A 258 -15.70 12.98 30.56
N VAL A 259 -16.11 14.14 30.05
CA VAL A 259 -15.24 15.05 29.30
C VAL A 259 -15.53 16.47 29.78
N GLU A 260 -14.61 17.05 30.55
CA GLU A 260 -14.80 18.34 31.22
C GLU A 260 -15.21 19.48 30.25
N THR A 261 -16.06 20.39 30.72
CA THR A 261 -16.44 21.59 29.95
C THR A 261 -15.23 22.44 29.52
N ASP A 262 -14.22 22.58 30.38
CA ASP A 262 -12.99 23.33 30.07
C ASP A 262 -12.10 22.58 29.05
N TRP A 263 -12.21 21.24 28.97
CA TRP A 263 -11.56 20.42 27.94
C TRP A 263 -12.09 20.78 26.56
N ILE A 264 -13.41 20.76 26.39
CA ILE A 264 -14.08 21.15 25.13
C ILE A 264 -13.74 22.60 24.75
N THR A 265 -13.72 23.50 25.74
CA THR A 265 -13.36 24.91 25.51
C THR A 265 -11.91 25.07 25.04
N THR A 266 -11.00 24.21 25.51
CA THR A 266 -9.57 24.25 25.19
C THR A 266 -9.27 23.59 23.85
N TYR A 267 -9.88 22.44 23.60
CA TYR A 267 -9.53 21.54 22.51
C TYR A 267 -10.50 21.57 21.33
N GLY A 268 -11.54 22.41 21.39
CA GLY A 268 -12.40 22.70 20.27
C GLY A 268 -13.68 21.85 20.20
N THR A 269 -14.43 22.02 19.11
CA THR A 269 -15.78 21.44 18.91
C THR A 269 -16.05 20.98 17.47
N ALA A 270 -15.08 21.15 16.57
CA ALA A 270 -15.14 20.60 15.23
C ALA A 270 -14.81 19.10 15.23
N LEU A 271 -14.98 18.43 14.09
CA LEU A 271 -14.63 17.01 13.96
C LEU A 271 -13.11 16.80 13.87
N ASN A 272 -12.37 17.81 13.42
CA ASN A 272 -10.91 17.83 13.37
C ASN A 272 -10.29 18.50 14.61
N ASP A 273 -10.99 18.43 15.75
CA ASP A 273 -10.55 18.99 17.02
C ASP A 273 -10.36 17.84 18.02
N TYR A 274 -9.35 17.95 18.89
CA TYR A 274 -8.97 16.87 19.82
C TYR A 274 -10.10 16.48 20.79
N ALA A 275 -11.01 17.41 21.14
CA ALA A 275 -12.17 17.09 21.97
C ALA A 275 -13.09 16.04 21.35
N PHE A 276 -13.23 16.01 20.02
CA PHE A 276 -14.03 14.99 19.34
C PHE A 276 -13.36 13.61 19.43
N GLN A 277 -12.06 13.55 19.16
CA GLN A 277 -11.24 12.35 19.34
C GLN A 277 -11.29 11.83 20.78
N THR A 278 -11.27 12.72 21.79
CA THR A 278 -11.46 12.33 23.19
C THR A 278 -12.79 11.61 23.41
N TYR A 279 -13.90 12.08 22.85
CA TYR A 279 -15.17 11.36 22.97
C TYR A 279 -15.12 9.98 22.31
N ILE A 280 -14.48 9.83 21.14
CA ILE A 280 -14.30 8.52 20.50
C ILE A 280 -13.52 7.57 21.41
N HIS A 281 -12.40 8.06 21.96
CA HIS A 281 -11.52 7.34 22.89
C HIS A 281 -12.27 6.86 24.15
N GLU A 282 -12.92 7.77 24.86
CA GLU A 282 -13.62 7.43 26.12
C GLU A 282 -14.81 6.49 25.90
N ILE A 283 -15.49 6.60 24.76
CA ILE A 283 -16.52 5.64 24.39
C ILE A 283 -15.90 4.26 24.11
N GLY A 284 -14.71 4.19 23.52
CA GLY A 284 -13.95 2.94 23.38
C GLY A 284 -13.74 2.23 24.71
N HIS A 285 -13.33 2.97 25.75
CA HIS A 285 -13.24 2.45 27.11
C HIS A 285 -14.61 2.01 27.67
N ALA A 286 -15.67 2.79 27.46
CA ALA A 286 -17.03 2.41 27.86
C ALA A 286 -17.56 1.16 27.11
N LEU A 287 -16.96 0.82 25.97
CA LEU A 287 -17.17 -0.41 25.21
C LEU A 287 -16.18 -1.52 25.56
N GLY A 288 -15.25 -1.30 26.49
CA GLY A 288 -14.37 -2.32 27.04
C GLY A 288 -12.97 -2.40 26.42
N LEU A 289 -12.57 -1.44 25.59
CA LEU A 289 -11.19 -1.34 25.10
C LEU A 289 -10.28 -0.71 26.16
N ALA A 290 -9.06 -1.21 26.31
CA ALA A 290 -8.00 -0.60 27.11
C ALA A 290 -7.15 0.38 26.26
N HIS A 291 -6.20 1.05 26.88
CA HIS A 291 -5.14 1.76 26.16
C HIS A 291 -4.24 0.78 25.38
N ALA A 292 -3.55 1.31 24.37
CA ALA A 292 -2.63 0.54 23.53
C ALA A 292 -1.37 0.06 24.27
N GLY A 293 -0.98 0.75 25.35
CA GLY A 293 0.07 0.31 26.27
C GLY A 293 -0.37 0.39 27.73
N ASP A 294 0.55 0.04 28.62
CA ASP A 294 0.31 0.03 30.08
C ASP A 294 0.56 1.44 30.66
N TYR A 295 -0.24 2.41 30.22
CA TYR A 295 -0.18 3.80 30.68
C TYR A 295 -1.58 4.36 30.97
N ASP A 296 -1.65 5.35 31.86
CA ASP A 296 -2.90 6.04 32.22
C ASP A 296 -2.59 7.50 32.61
N GLY A 297 -3.33 8.46 32.06
CA GLY A 297 -3.21 9.90 32.34
C GLY A 297 -2.00 10.61 31.69
N SER A 298 -0.83 9.98 31.60
CA SER A 298 0.32 10.50 30.83
C SER A 298 1.25 9.39 30.35
N ALA A 299 1.89 9.57 29.19
CA ALA A 299 2.82 8.61 28.63
C ALA A 299 3.93 9.32 27.83
N VAL A 300 5.10 8.68 27.72
CA VAL A 300 6.24 9.13 26.91
C VAL A 300 6.59 8.04 25.88
N TYR A 301 6.57 8.40 24.59
CA TYR A 301 6.93 7.46 23.52
C TYR A 301 8.40 7.04 23.64
N GLY A 302 8.69 5.76 23.40
CA GLY A 302 9.99 5.13 23.63
C GLY A 302 10.19 4.60 25.05
N VAL A 303 9.39 5.07 26.02
CA VAL A 303 9.36 4.58 27.41
C VAL A 303 8.16 3.67 27.59
N ASN A 304 6.94 4.21 27.47
CA ASN A 304 5.71 3.52 27.87
C ASN A 304 5.06 2.68 26.77
N ASN A 305 5.46 2.85 25.50
CA ASN A 305 4.90 2.05 24.41
C ASN A 305 5.39 0.59 24.47
N LEU A 306 4.47 -0.35 24.22
CA LEU A 306 4.76 -1.79 24.19
C LEU A 306 5.26 -2.28 22.82
N TYR A 307 5.03 -1.50 21.77
CA TYR A 307 5.38 -1.82 20.38
C TYR A 307 5.67 -0.54 19.58
N LEU A 308 6.36 -0.67 18.45
CA LEU A 308 6.90 0.49 17.72
C LEU A 308 5.80 1.36 17.08
N ASN A 309 4.76 0.75 16.53
CA ASN A 309 3.64 1.43 15.89
C ASN A 309 2.49 1.80 16.86
N ASP A 310 2.74 1.98 18.16
CA ASP A 310 1.72 2.51 19.09
C ASP A 310 1.44 3.99 18.76
N SER A 311 0.41 4.26 17.96
CA SER A 311 0.05 5.63 17.53
C SER A 311 -1.43 5.77 17.19
N TRP A 312 -1.89 7.02 17.08
CA TRP A 312 -3.22 7.39 16.61
C TRP A 312 -3.58 6.87 15.21
N GLN A 313 -2.59 6.53 14.37
CA GLN A 313 -2.85 5.91 13.06
C GLN A 313 -3.37 4.47 13.22
N GLN A 314 -2.90 3.75 14.24
CA GLN A 314 -3.27 2.35 14.44
C GLN A 314 -4.53 2.19 15.30
N THR A 315 -4.66 3.03 16.33
CA THR A 315 -5.75 2.97 17.32
C THR A 315 -5.98 4.33 17.97
N VAL A 316 -7.23 4.72 18.13
CA VAL A 316 -7.63 5.91 18.89
C VAL A 316 -7.29 5.78 20.39
N MET A 317 -7.03 4.57 20.87
CA MET A 317 -6.71 4.27 22.27
C MET A 317 -5.23 4.54 22.62
N SER A 318 -4.41 4.94 21.64
CA SER A 318 -3.03 5.36 21.87
C SER A 318 -2.95 6.78 22.43
N TYR A 319 -1.94 7.03 23.28
CA TYR A 319 -1.61 8.39 23.73
C TYR A 319 -0.66 9.12 22.78
N PHE A 320 -0.05 8.41 21.84
CA PHE A 320 0.99 8.96 20.99
C PHE A 320 0.41 9.38 19.65
N ASP A 321 0.44 10.68 19.40
CA ASP A 321 0.24 11.21 18.06
C ASP A 321 1.46 10.91 17.16
N GLN A 322 1.39 11.30 15.90
CA GLN A 322 2.45 11.05 14.92
C GLN A 322 3.64 12.01 15.06
N ASP A 323 3.51 13.10 15.83
CA ASP A 323 4.62 13.99 16.20
C ASP A 323 5.47 13.35 17.31
N ASP A 324 4.82 12.67 18.27
CA ASP A 324 5.47 11.85 19.30
C ASP A 324 6.05 10.55 18.72
N ASN A 325 5.23 9.80 17.96
CA ASN A 325 5.62 8.54 17.33
C ASN A 325 6.00 8.73 15.85
N THR A 326 7.26 9.09 15.62
CA THR A 326 7.83 9.21 14.26
C THR A 326 8.20 7.87 13.59
N TYR A 327 7.90 6.72 14.22
CA TYR A 327 8.12 5.41 13.60
C TYR A 327 7.11 5.14 12.47
N VAL A 328 5.87 5.59 12.66
CA VAL A 328 4.84 5.51 11.62
C VAL A 328 5.06 6.60 10.58
N ASP A 329 4.89 6.27 9.30
CA ASP A 329 4.96 7.23 8.21
C ASP A 329 3.58 7.85 8.00
N ALA A 330 3.24 8.82 8.85
CA ALA A 330 1.95 9.50 8.84
C ALA A 330 2.09 10.96 9.32
N THR A 331 1.20 11.83 8.86
CA THR A 331 1.08 13.18 9.43
C THR A 331 0.30 13.13 10.75
N GLU A 332 0.62 14.05 11.67
CA GLU A 332 -0.19 14.25 12.89
C GLU A 332 -1.60 14.62 12.45
N ALA A 333 -2.60 13.80 12.77
CA ALA A 333 -3.97 14.01 12.30
C ALA A 333 -4.99 13.59 13.35
N TYR A 334 -6.07 14.35 13.49
CA TYR A 334 -7.10 14.07 14.48
C TYR A 334 -8.00 12.91 14.05
N VAL A 335 -8.25 11.99 14.98
CA VAL A 335 -9.02 10.78 14.71
C VAL A 335 -10.51 11.10 14.66
N THR A 336 -11.14 10.80 13.52
CA THR A 336 -12.59 11.03 13.33
C THR A 336 -13.42 9.74 13.35
N THR A 337 -12.78 8.59 13.24
CA THR A 337 -13.42 7.27 13.32
C THR A 337 -12.55 6.31 14.12
N PRO A 338 -13.11 5.23 14.71
CA PRO A 338 -12.28 4.11 15.17
C PRO A 338 -11.33 3.66 14.06
N GLN A 339 -10.07 3.42 14.40
CA GLN A 339 -9.04 2.97 13.46
C GLN A 339 -9.05 1.45 13.31
N ILE A 340 -8.24 0.90 12.41
CA ILE A 340 -8.28 -0.53 12.05
C ILE A 340 -8.18 -1.44 13.28
N ALA A 341 -7.24 -1.20 14.21
CA ALA A 341 -7.11 -2.05 15.40
C ALA A 341 -8.31 -1.91 16.35
N ASP A 342 -8.89 -0.72 16.46
CA ASP A 342 -10.10 -0.49 17.27
C ASP A 342 -11.27 -1.30 16.72
N ILE A 343 -11.45 -1.28 15.40
CA ILE A 343 -12.51 -2.01 14.69
C ILE A 343 -12.36 -3.50 14.93
N LEU A 344 -11.15 -4.05 14.76
CA LEU A 344 -10.90 -5.47 15.02
C LEU A 344 -11.14 -5.85 16.47
N ALA A 345 -10.72 -5.00 17.42
CA ALA A 345 -10.92 -5.24 18.85
C ALA A 345 -12.41 -5.30 19.21
N VAL A 346 -13.22 -4.33 18.77
CA VAL A 346 -14.67 -4.36 19.05
C VAL A 346 -15.40 -5.47 18.29
N GLN A 347 -14.95 -5.84 17.10
CA GLN A 347 -15.50 -6.98 16.38
C GLN A 347 -15.20 -8.31 17.08
N GLU A 348 -14.07 -8.44 17.78
CA GLU A 348 -13.80 -9.60 18.64
C GLU A 348 -14.73 -9.64 19.86
N LEU A 349 -15.02 -8.48 20.47
CA LEU A 349 -15.92 -8.40 21.64
C LEU A 349 -17.39 -8.65 21.29
N TYR A 350 -17.86 -8.11 20.16
CA TYR A 350 -19.29 -8.03 19.83
C TYR A 350 -19.71 -8.86 18.61
N GLY A 351 -18.76 -9.21 17.74
CA GLY A 351 -18.98 -9.84 16.44
C GLY A 351 -18.88 -8.84 15.28
N VAL A 352 -18.66 -9.38 14.08
CA VAL A 352 -18.60 -8.60 12.82
C VAL A 352 -20.02 -8.29 12.35
N ALA A 353 -20.32 -7.00 12.12
CA ALA A 353 -21.56 -6.60 11.46
C ALA A 353 -21.55 -7.10 10.00
N GLY A 354 -22.72 -7.32 9.40
CA GLY A 354 -22.80 -7.84 8.02
C GLY A 354 -23.78 -7.03 7.17
N ASP A 355 -24.00 -5.79 7.58
CA ASP A 355 -24.97 -4.86 7.02
C ASP A 355 -24.53 -3.39 7.12
N ILE A 356 -23.25 -3.12 7.34
CA ILE A 356 -22.69 -1.77 7.28
C ILE A 356 -22.60 -1.36 5.80
N ARG A 357 -23.36 -0.34 5.41
CA ARG A 357 -23.26 0.35 4.09
C ARG A 357 -23.37 -0.52 2.82
N THR A 358 -24.11 -1.64 2.86
CA THR A 358 -24.32 -2.63 1.76
C THR A 358 -24.77 -2.18 0.35
N GLY A 359 -24.84 -0.90 0.02
CA GLY A 359 -25.12 -0.40 -1.33
C GLY A 359 -24.03 0.56 -1.79
N ASP A 360 -24.04 0.92 -3.07
CA ASP A 360 -23.01 1.74 -3.71
C ASP A 360 -22.73 3.06 -2.96
N THR A 361 -21.54 3.15 -2.40
CA THR A 361 -21.11 4.23 -1.51
C THR A 361 -19.97 5.04 -2.14
N THR A 362 -20.02 6.36 -2.00
CA THR A 362 -18.93 7.26 -2.40
C THR A 362 -18.35 7.92 -1.16
N TYR A 363 -17.04 7.77 -0.97
CA TYR A 363 -16.26 8.34 0.11
C TYR A 363 -15.44 9.52 -0.41
N GLY A 364 -15.37 10.62 0.34
CA GLY A 364 -14.64 11.83 -0.05
C GLY A 364 -15.49 12.83 -0.83
N ASP A 365 -14.95 13.31 -1.94
CA ASP A 365 -15.63 14.28 -2.78
C ASP A 365 -16.94 13.69 -3.33
N ASN A 366 -18.00 14.50 -3.38
CA ASN A 366 -19.33 14.04 -3.81
C ASN A 366 -19.90 12.87 -3.00
N GLY A 367 -19.45 12.70 -1.76
CA GLY A 367 -19.83 11.59 -0.89
C GLY A 367 -21.33 11.45 -0.66
N ASN A 368 -21.76 10.22 -0.40
CA ASN A 368 -23.17 9.87 -0.17
C ASN A 368 -23.40 9.10 1.14
N VAL A 369 -22.36 8.99 1.97
CA VAL A 369 -22.37 8.25 3.24
C VAL A 369 -23.12 9.05 4.31
N GLY A 370 -22.99 10.38 4.25
CA GLY A 370 -23.25 11.26 5.37
C GLY A 370 -22.12 11.26 6.39
N ASN A 371 -22.16 12.23 7.30
CA ASN A 371 -21.25 12.35 8.45
C ASN A 371 -19.79 12.67 8.04
N TYR A 372 -18.83 12.05 8.70
CA TYR A 372 -17.38 12.30 8.63
C TYR A 372 -16.69 11.72 7.38
N TYR A 373 -17.43 11.05 6.49
CA TYR A 373 -16.88 10.43 5.27
C TYR A 373 -17.18 11.23 3.99
N ASP A 374 -18.09 12.20 4.06
CA ASP A 374 -18.40 13.13 2.96
C ASP A 374 -17.52 14.38 3.10
N ASP A 375 -17.13 14.98 1.97
CA ASP A 375 -16.37 16.24 1.93
C ASP A 375 -15.08 16.19 2.79
N LEU A 376 -14.38 15.05 2.76
CA LEU A 376 -13.15 14.80 3.55
C LEU A 376 -12.10 15.91 3.39
N ALA A 377 -12.00 16.51 2.20
CA ALA A 377 -11.13 17.65 1.93
C ALA A 377 -11.43 18.87 2.82
N ASP A 378 -12.69 19.08 3.21
CA ASP A 378 -13.13 20.22 4.03
C ASP A 378 -12.88 20.01 5.52
N LEU A 379 -12.71 18.76 5.97
CA LEU A 379 -12.37 18.44 7.36
C LEU A 379 -10.92 18.83 7.71
N GLY A 380 -10.05 18.96 6.72
CA GLY A 380 -8.65 19.30 6.93
C GLY A 380 -7.86 18.13 7.51
N ASN A 381 -7.07 18.38 8.54
CA ASN A 381 -6.10 17.42 9.06
C ASN A 381 -6.76 16.35 9.96
N VAL A 382 -7.28 15.30 9.32
CA VAL A 382 -7.98 14.18 9.98
C VAL A 382 -7.48 12.83 9.49
N THR A 383 -7.53 11.85 10.39
CA THR A 383 -7.38 10.43 10.07
C THR A 383 -8.69 9.68 10.28
N PHE A 384 -8.96 8.71 9.41
CA PHE A 384 -10.21 7.94 9.41
C PHE A 384 -10.00 6.57 8.76
N THR A 385 -10.93 5.65 9.04
CA THR A 385 -10.94 4.30 8.49
C THR A 385 -12.29 3.99 7.88
N ILE A 386 -12.29 3.47 6.66
CA ILE A 386 -13.49 3.02 5.96
C ILE A 386 -13.79 1.57 6.34
N LEU A 387 -15.02 1.29 6.74
CA LEU A 387 -15.57 -0.08 6.81
C LEU A 387 -16.79 -0.16 5.89
N ASP A 388 -16.83 -1.11 4.98
CA ASP A 388 -18.00 -1.34 4.13
C ASP A 388 -18.24 -2.84 3.95
N ASP A 389 -19.50 -3.28 4.06
CA ASP A 389 -19.89 -4.69 3.89
C ASP A 389 -20.45 -5.00 2.49
N GLY A 390 -20.49 -4.01 1.59
CA GLY A 390 -20.59 -4.24 0.16
C GLY A 390 -21.33 -3.18 -0.63
N GLY A 391 -21.37 -3.36 -1.94
CA GLY A 391 -21.80 -2.33 -2.86
C GLY A 391 -20.86 -2.35 -4.06
N ILE A 392 -20.89 -1.29 -4.85
CA ILE A 392 -19.75 -0.91 -5.69
C ILE A 392 -19.35 0.48 -5.21
N ASP A 393 -18.24 0.53 -4.50
CA ASP A 393 -17.86 1.68 -3.70
C ASP A 393 -16.75 2.48 -4.38
N THR A 394 -16.73 3.78 -4.13
CA THR A 394 -15.82 4.73 -4.80
C THR A 394 -15.12 5.59 -3.77
N LEU A 395 -13.79 5.65 -3.85
CA LEU A 395 -12.99 6.69 -3.21
C LEU A 395 -12.80 7.85 -4.20
N ASP A 396 -13.46 8.98 -3.94
CA ASP A 396 -13.40 10.17 -4.79
C ASP A 396 -12.55 11.27 -4.13
N THR A 397 -11.49 11.64 -4.82
CA THR A 397 -10.54 12.70 -4.40
C THR A 397 -10.37 13.76 -5.50
N SER A 398 -11.34 13.84 -6.42
CA SER A 398 -11.27 14.62 -7.66
C SER A 398 -11.08 16.13 -7.48
N SER A 399 -11.40 16.68 -6.31
CA SER A 399 -11.18 18.09 -6.00
C SER A 399 -9.71 18.38 -5.67
N HIS A 400 -8.91 17.36 -5.35
CA HIS A 400 -7.56 17.53 -4.86
C HIS A 400 -6.56 17.86 -5.98
N THR A 401 -5.59 18.72 -5.67
CA THR A 401 -4.59 19.21 -6.64
C THR A 401 -3.16 18.90 -6.22
N GLY A 402 -2.97 18.17 -5.12
CA GLY A 402 -1.69 17.65 -4.66
C GLY A 402 -1.57 16.16 -4.99
N ASN A 403 -0.34 15.65 -5.00
CA ASN A 403 -0.08 14.23 -5.27
C ASN A 403 -0.67 13.35 -4.15
N GLN A 404 -1.24 12.22 -4.54
CA GLN A 404 -1.81 11.25 -3.62
C GLN A 404 -1.15 9.87 -3.78
N THR A 405 -1.13 9.10 -2.69
CA THR A 405 -0.73 7.69 -2.72
C THR A 405 -1.89 6.87 -2.17
N VAL A 406 -2.54 6.10 -3.02
CA VAL A 406 -3.78 5.38 -2.71
C VAL A 406 -3.60 3.89 -2.91
N SER A 407 -4.08 3.14 -1.93
CA SER A 407 -4.24 1.68 -1.97
C SER A 407 -5.71 1.36 -1.66
N LEU A 408 -6.38 0.64 -2.56
CA LEU A 408 -7.74 0.14 -2.35
C LEU A 408 -7.77 -1.19 -1.60
N GLU A 409 -6.62 -1.68 -1.13
CA GLU A 409 -6.52 -2.91 -0.35
C GLU A 409 -6.94 -2.69 1.10
N ALA A 410 -7.67 -3.66 1.65
CA ALA A 410 -7.94 -3.71 3.08
C ALA A 410 -6.64 -3.81 3.89
N GLU A 411 -6.67 -3.26 5.10
CA GLU A 411 -5.57 -3.21 6.05
C GLU A 411 -4.33 -2.47 5.53
N THR A 412 -4.55 -1.49 4.65
CA THR A 412 -3.53 -0.56 4.18
C THR A 412 -3.89 0.89 4.51
N PHE A 413 -2.87 1.75 4.52
CA PHE A 413 -3.03 3.20 4.69
C PHE A 413 -2.72 3.93 3.38
N SER A 414 -3.56 4.92 3.08
CA SER A 414 -3.42 5.83 1.94
C SER A 414 -3.11 7.24 2.43
N SER A 415 -2.44 8.01 1.58
CA SER A 415 -2.11 9.43 1.76
C SER A 415 -2.96 10.25 0.79
N ILE A 416 -3.96 10.96 1.33
CA ILE A 416 -4.92 11.72 0.54
C ILE A 416 -5.09 13.13 1.07
N PHE A 417 -5.59 14.03 0.23
CA PHE A 417 -5.88 15.43 0.59
C PHE A 417 -4.72 16.22 1.21
N GLY A 418 -3.47 15.82 0.93
CA GLY A 418 -2.26 16.49 1.38
C GLY A 418 -1.67 15.95 2.69
N GLU A 419 -2.32 14.95 3.29
CA GLU A 419 -1.87 14.26 4.49
C GLU A 419 -1.21 12.92 4.14
N THR A 420 -0.38 12.40 5.05
CA THR A 420 0.30 11.11 4.86
C THR A 420 -0.36 10.04 5.73
N GLY A 421 -0.71 8.90 5.16
CA GLY A 421 -1.16 7.72 5.90
C GLY A 421 -2.45 7.94 6.71
N ASN A 422 -3.31 8.86 6.29
CA ASN A 422 -4.48 9.31 7.03
C ASN A 422 -5.80 8.58 6.68
N LEU A 423 -5.80 7.74 5.64
CA LEU A 423 -6.96 6.90 5.29
C LEU A 423 -6.61 5.42 5.48
N GLY A 424 -7.29 4.74 6.40
CA GLY A 424 -7.28 3.28 6.52
C GLY A 424 -8.46 2.62 5.83
N ILE A 425 -8.28 1.39 5.33
CA ILE A 425 -9.39 0.53 4.89
C ILE A 425 -9.47 -0.66 5.84
N ALA A 426 -10.60 -0.85 6.52
CA ALA A 426 -10.79 -1.93 7.48
C ALA A 426 -10.86 -3.30 6.81
N ARG A 427 -10.43 -4.33 7.54
CA ARG A 427 -10.52 -5.73 7.13
C ARG A 427 -11.93 -6.11 6.66
N GLY A 428 -12.00 -6.76 5.51
CA GLY A 428 -13.27 -7.22 4.92
C GLY A 428 -13.94 -6.21 4.01
N THR A 429 -13.47 -4.95 4.01
CA THR A 429 -13.93 -3.91 3.07
C THR A 429 -13.32 -4.13 1.69
N VAL A 430 -14.12 -3.92 0.66
CA VAL A 430 -13.65 -3.84 -0.73
C VAL A 430 -14.10 -2.49 -1.28
N ILE A 431 -13.17 -1.73 -1.86
CA ILE A 431 -13.47 -0.50 -2.59
C ILE A 431 -13.13 -0.76 -4.05
N GLU A 432 -14.12 -0.71 -4.92
CA GLU A 432 -13.96 -1.08 -6.33
C GLU A 432 -13.40 0.07 -7.17
N ASN A 433 -13.75 1.32 -6.84
CA ASN A 433 -13.47 2.44 -7.73
C ASN A 433 -12.63 3.54 -7.07
N TYR A 434 -11.87 4.25 -7.90
CA TYR A 434 -11.12 5.43 -7.52
C TYR A 434 -11.27 6.56 -8.56
N GLU A 435 -11.48 7.78 -8.06
CA GLU A 435 -11.46 9.01 -8.84
C GLU A 435 -10.34 9.93 -8.33
N GLY A 436 -9.31 10.13 -9.16
CA GLY A 436 -8.09 10.87 -8.84
C GLY A 436 -8.20 12.38 -9.05
N GLY A 437 -7.18 13.09 -8.55
CA GLY A 437 -7.11 14.55 -8.58
C GLY A 437 -6.58 15.10 -9.90
N SER A 438 -5.94 16.28 -9.84
CA SER A 438 -5.28 16.90 -11.00
C SER A 438 -3.74 16.86 -10.93
N ALA A 439 -3.18 16.04 -10.05
CA ALA A 439 -1.76 15.96 -9.76
C ALA A 439 -1.23 14.57 -10.09
N ALA A 440 0.09 14.36 -9.93
CA ALA A 440 0.69 13.06 -10.19
C ALA A 440 0.42 12.10 -9.02
N ASP A 441 -0.57 11.24 -9.19
CA ASP A 441 -1.06 10.29 -8.20
C ASP A 441 -0.45 8.89 -8.40
N THR A 442 -0.36 8.12 -7.32
CA THR A 442 -0.02 6.69 -7.36
C THR A 442 -1.17 5.92 -6.78
N VAL A 443 -1.79 5.05 -7.57
CA VAL A 443 -3.01 4.31 -7.19
C VAL A 443 -2.80 2.84 -7.41
N THR A 444 -3.12 2.05 -6.40
CA THR A 444 -3.10 0.60 -6.47
C THR A 444 -4.49 0.05 -6.15
N GLY A 445 -5.07 -0.69 -7.08
CA GLY A 445 -6.31 -1.44 -6.91
C GLY A 445 -6.15 -2.65 -5.98
N ASN A 446 -7.10 -3.55 -6.04
CA ASN A 446 -7.19 -4.73 -5.19
C ASN A 446 -7.51 -5.98 -6.03
N ALA A 447 -8.20 -6.97 -5.47
CA ALA A 447 -8.51 -8.21 -6.18
C ALA A 447 -9.89 -8.23 -6.86
N ALA A 448 -10.62 -7.10 -6.79
CA ALA A 448 -11.91 -6.93 -7.45
C ALA A 448 -11.70 -6.24 -8.80
N ASP A 449 -12.68 -6.37 -9.69
CA ASP A 449 -12.72 -5.62 -10.95
C ASP A 449 -12.80 -4.11 -10.63
N ASN A 450 -11.69 -3.39 -10.75
CA ASN A 450 -11.58 -2.00 -10.36
C ASN A 450 -11.91 -1.03 -11.51
N VAL A 451 -12.48 0.14 -11.18
CA VAL A 451 -12.55 1.29 -12.09
C VAL A 451 -11.72 2.44 -11.53
N ILE A 452 -10.59 2.74 -12.19
CA ILE A 452 -9.61 3.73 -11.71
C ILE A 452 -9.45 4.84 -12.74
N ASN A 453 -9.76 6.09 -12.35
CA ASN A 453 -9.54 7.28 -13.18
C ASN A 453 -8.43 8.15 -12.56
N GLY A 454 -7.30 8.32 -13.25
CA GLY A 454 -6.18 9.19 -12.84
C GLY A 454 -6.45 10.68 -13.03
N ASN A 455 -7.30 11.02 -14.01
CA ASN A 455 -7.65 12.39 -14.40
C ASN A 455 -6.50 13.16 -15.05
N ASN A 456 -6.03 14.27 -14.48
CA ASN A 456 -4.85 14.94 -15.04
C ASN A 456 -3.69 14.68 -14.09
N GLY A 457 -2.49 14.55 -14.59
CA GLY A 457 -1.38 14.12 -13.75
C GLY A 457 -0.37 13.36 -14.58
N ASN A 458 0.73 12.98 -13.96
CA ASN A 458 1.55 11.92 -14.53
C ASN A 458 1.39 10.76 -13.56
N ASP A 459 0.36 9.97 -13.78
CA ASP A 459 -0.17 9.04 -12.79
C ASP A 459 0.48 7.67 -12.92
N SER A 460 0.51 6.94 -11.81
CA SER A 460 0.97 5.55 -11.77
C SER A 460 -0.15 4.68 -11.22
N LEU A 461 -0.84 3.99 -12.13
CA LEU A 461 -2.07 3.26 -11.87
C LEU A 461 -1.83 1.75 -12.04
N TYR A 462 -2.22 0.96 -11.04
CA TYR A 462 -2.02 -0.48 -10.99
C TYR A 462 -3.33 -1.19 -10.63
N GLY A 463 -3.86 -2.04 -11.51
CA GLY A 463 -5.12 -2.77 -11.30
C GLY A 463 -5.01 -3.87 -10.24
N ARG A 464 -4.09 -4.82 -10.49
CA ARG A 464 -3.79 -6.04 -9.71
C ARG A 464 -4.57 -7.26 -10.19
N GLU A 465 -5.42 -7.86 -9.39
CA GLU A 465 -6.21 -9.02 -9.83
C GLU A 465 -7.61 -8.54 -10.16
N GLY A 466 -8.27 -9.13 -11.15
CA GLY A 466 -9.61 -8.70 -11.56
C GLY A 466 -9.57 -8.11 -12.95
N ASN A 467 -10.73 -7.93 -13.57
CA ASN A 467 -10.83 -7.34 -14.90
C ASN A 467 -11.00 -5.82 -14.75
N ASP A 468 -9.89 -5.11 -14.77
CA ASP A 468 -9.84 -3.71 -14.40
C ASP A 468 -10.13 -2.80 -15.59
N THR A 469 -10.78 -1.67 -15.34
CA THR A 469 -10.87 -0.55 -16.28
C THR A 469 -10.10 0.63 -15.73
N ILE A 470 -8.97 0.97 -16.36
CA ILE A 470 -8.05 1.98 -15.84
C ILE A 470 -7.82 3.06 -16.90
N ASN A 471 -8.04 4.31 -16.53
CA ASN A 471 -7.85 5.47 -17.39
C ASN A 471 -6.80 6.42 -16.79
N GLY A 472 -5.67 6.61 -17.48
CA GLY A 472 -4.62 7.56 -17.12
C GLY A 472 -5.15 8.99 -17.16
N GLY A 473 -5.66 9.38 -18.32
CA GLY A 473 -6.37 10.63 -18.52
C GLY A 473 -5.51 11.66 -19.24
N GLY A 474 -4.80 12.53 -18.53
CA GLY A 474 -4.06 13.63 -19.13
C GLY A 474 -2.72 13.87 -18.48
N GLY A 475 -1.65 13.71 -19.25
CA GLY A 475 -0.26 13.81 -18.86
C GLY A 475 0.46 12.53 -19.26
N ALA A 476 1.66 12.29 -18.74
CA ALA A 476 2.43 11.11 -19.14
C ALA A 476 2.28 10.03 -18.07
N ASP A 477 1.38 9.10 -18.32
CA ASP A 477 0.86 8.13 -17.37
C ASP A 477 1.51 6.76 -17.50
N ARG A 478 1.49 6.01 -16.40
CA ARG A 478 1.88 4.62 -16.34
C ARG A 478 0.70 3.80 -15.85
N VAL A 479 0.14 3.00 -16.75
CA VAL A 479 -1.03 2.18 -16.49
C VAL A 479 -0.67 0.70 -16.60
N VAL A 480 -0.99 -0.09 -15.58
CA VAL A 480 -0.68 -1.53 -15.54
C VAL A 480 -1.89 -2.31 -15.04
N GLY A 481 -2.43 -3.21 -15.87
CA GLY A 481 -3.55 -4.09 -15.51
C GLY A 481 -3.13 -5.15 -14.48
N ASN A 482 -2.17 -6.00 -14.85
CA ASN A 482 -1.66 -7.16 -14.10
C ASN A 482 -2.43 -8.46 -14.43
N GLU A 483 -3.18 -9.04 -13.49
CA GLU A 483 -3.91 -10.30 -13.71
C GLU A 483 -5.38 -10.04 -14.01
N GLY A 484 -5.81 -10.27 -15.26
CA GLY A 484 -7.21 -10.06 -15.63
C GLY A 484 -7.37 -9.85 -17.12
N ASP A 485 -8.60 -9.81 -17.59
CA ASP A 485 -8.90 -9.29 -18.93
C ASP A 485 -9.11 -7.76 -18.80
N ASP A 486 -8.04 -6.98 -18.84
CA ASP A 486 -8.08 -5.54 -18.49
C ASP A 486 -8.38 -4.63 -19.68
N THR A 487 -8.96 -3.47 -19.41
CA THR A 487 -9.13 -2.36 -20.36
C THR A 487 -8.38 -1.13 -19.88
N LEU A 488 -7.34 -0.73 -20.61
CA LEU A 488 -6.41 0.33 -20.23
C LEU A 488 -6.46 1.48 -21.25
N TYR A 489 -6.59 2.71 -20.77
CA TYR A 489 -6.56 3.95 -21.55
C TYR A 489 -5.39 4.83 -21.09
N GLY A 490 -4.55 5.28 -22.02
CA GLY A 490 -3.48 6.26 -21.77
C GLY A 490 -4.06 7.64 -21.64
N GLY A 491 -4.69 8.10 -22.71
CA GLY A 491 -5.35 9.40 -22.76
C GLY A 491 -4.49 10.40 -23.51
N ALA A 492 -4.31 11.59 -22.96
CA ALA A 492 -3.51 12.62 -23.60
C ALA A 492 -2.10 12.69 -23.00
N GLY A 493 -1.07 12.34 -23.76
CA GLY A 493 0.32 12.46 -23.36
C GLY A 493 1.16 11.34 -23.93
N ASN A 494 2.27 11.01 -23.27
CA ASN A 494 3.13 9.93 -23.76
C ASN A 494 3.13 8.84 -22.70
N ASP A 495 2.33 7.81 -22.91
CA ASP A 495 1.89 6.90 -21.88
C ASP A 495 2.56 5.54 -21.99
N ILE A 496 2.54 4.79 -20.89
CA ILE A 496 3.04 3.43 -20.81
C ILE A 496 1.93 2.53 -20.30
N LEU A 497 1.39 1.69 -21.19
CA LEU A 497 0.32 0.74 -20.90
C LEU A 497 0.86 -0.69 -20.90
N LYS A 498 0.50 -1.48 -19.89
CA LYS A 498 0.92 -2.89 -19.76
C LYS A 498 -0.22 -3.79 -19.32
N GLY A 499 -0.65 -4.72 -20.18
CA GLY A 499 -1.66 -5.74 -19.87
C GLY A 499 -1.17 -6.78 -18.86
N LYS A 500 0.00 -7.39 -19.12
CA LYS A 500 0.67 -8.45 -18.32
C LYS A 500 0.11 -9.86 -18.47
N ALA A 501 -1.11 -10.14 -18.04
CA ALA A 501 -1.75 -11.45 -18.21
C ALA A 501 -3.17 -11.27 -18.73
N GLY A 502 -3.78 -12.33 -19.26
CA GLY A 502 -5.17 -12.30 -19.75
C GLY A 502 -5.32 -11.62 -21.11
N ASN A 503 -6.58 -11.44 -21.55
CA ASN A 503 -6.92 -10.84 -22.84
C ASN A 503 -7.23 -9.35 -22.63
N ASN A 504 -6.29 -8.50 -22.98
CA ASN A 504 -6.33 -7.09 -22.64
C ASN A 504 -6.74 -6.23 -23.84
N THR A 505 -7.35 -5.08 -23.56
CA THR A 505 -7.54 -3.99 -24.52
C THR A 505 -6.75 -2.77 -24.05
N LEU A 506 -5.77 -2.35 -24.83
CA LEU A 506 -4.91 -1.19 -24.54
C LEU A 506 -5.14 -0.11 -25.60
N MET A 507 -5.41 1.12 -25.16
CA MET A 507 -5.61 2.28 -26.04
C MET A 507 -4.67 3.41 -25.61
N GLY A 508 -3.68 3.77 -26.43
CA GLY A 508 -2.77 4.89 -26.15
C GLY A 508 -3.50 6.24 -26.22
N GLU A 509 -4.33 6.39 -27.24
CA GLU A 509 -5.11 7.59 -27.57
C GLU A 509 -4.28 8.71 -28.18
N ALA A 510 -3.70 9.65 -27.44
CA ALA A 510 -3.07 10.82 -28.02
C ALA A 510 -1.67 11.08 -27.46
N GLY A 511 -0.67 10.89 -28.31
CA GLY A 511 0.74 11.22 -28.13
C GLY A 511 1.58 10.02 -28.47
N ASN A 512 2.82 9.95 -27.99
CA ASN A 512 3.73 8.87 -28.38
C ASN A 512 3.81 7.83 -27.27
N ASP A 513 3.12 6.72 -27.45
CA ASP A 513 2.78 5.75 -26.44
C ASP A 513 3.58 4.44 -26.57
N LEU A 514 3.70 3.75 -25.43
CA LEU A 514 4.25 2.40 -25.36
C LEU A 514 3.19 1.45 -24.83
N LEU A 515 2.68 0.59 -25.70
CA LEU A 515 1.69 -0.43 -25.38
C LEU A 515 2.36 -1.81 -25.39
N VAL A 516 2.20 -2.53 -24.28
CA VAL A 516 2.70 -3.90 -24.16
C VAL A 516 1.54 -4.79 -23.69
N GLY A 517 1.20 -5.79 -24.49
CA GLY A 517 0.22 -6.81 -24.16
C GLY A 517 0.66 -7.70 -23.00
N ALA A 518 0.20 -8.94 -23.02
CA ALA A 518 0.40 -9.93 -21.99
C ALA A 518 1.39 -11.03 -22.42
N ASP A 519 1.98 -11.71 -21.44
CA ASP A 519 2.81 -12.89 -21.69
C ASP A 519 1.95 -14.13 -22.08
N ASP A 520 0.63 -13.98 -22.11
CA ASP A 520 -0.39 -14.91 -22.57
C ASP A 520 -1.62 -14.15 -23.12
N GLY A 521 -2.69 -14.87 -23.46
CA GLY A 521 -3.95 -14.22 -23.88
C GLY A 521 -4.03 -13.90 -25.37
N THR A 522 -4.94 -13.00 -25.72
CA THR A 522 -5.17 -12.48 -27.06
C THR A 522 -5.54 -11.02 -26.87
N ASP A 523 -4.59 -10.15 -27.16
CA ASP A 523 -4.69 -8.73 -26.85
C ASP A 523 -5.13 -7.89 -28.04
N VAL A 524 -5.72 -6.74 -27.74
CA VAL A 524 -6.02 -5.67 -28.70
C VAL A 524 -5.26 -4.42 -28.26
N LEU A 525 -4.35 -3.94 -29.10
CA LEU A 525 -3.55 -2.74 -28.87
C LEU A 525 -3.85 -1.72 -29.97
N MET A 526 -4.23 -0.51 -29.58
CA MET A 526 -4.49 0.63 -30.47
C MET A 526 -3.61 1.80 -30.03
N GLY A 527 -2.67 2.22 -30.88
CA GLY A 527 -1.73 3.32 -30.62
C GLY A 527 -2.48 4.64 -30.50
N GLY A 528 -3.15 5.03 -31.57
CA GLY A 528 -3.92 6.26 -31.62
C GLY A 528 -3.17 7.32 -32.41
N GLY A 529 -3.03 8.52 -31.86
CA GLY A 529 -2.36 9.61 -32.54
C GLY A 529 -0.95 9.86 -32.03
N GLY A 530 0.08 9.59 -32.82
CA GLY A 530 1.46 9.90 -32.51
C GLY A 530 2.41 8.87 -33.12
N SER A 531 3.63 8.78 -32.62
CA SER A 531 4.54 7.71 -33.05
C SER A 531 4.69 6.72 -31.91
N ASP A 532 4.02 5.59 -32.04
CA ASP A 532 3.78 4.62 -31.00
C ASP A 532 4.66 3.39 -31.12
N THR A 533 4.71 2.62 -30.04
CA THR A 533 5.36 1.31 -30.01
C THR A 533 4.44 0.30 -29.36
N LEU A 534 4.01 -0.68 -30.16
CA LEU A 534 3.06 -1.73 -29.76
C LEU A 534 3.77 -3.09 -29.77
N SER A 535 3.56 -3.89 -28.72
CA SER A 535 4.10 -5.24 -28.61
C SER A 535 3.05 -6.21 -28.08
N GLY A 536 2.59 -7.16 -28.90
CA GLY A 536 1.63 -8.20 -28.52
C GLY A 536 2.21 -9.27 -27.59
N LEU A 537 3.50 -9.58 -27.75
CA LEU A 537 4.25 -10.60 -27.01
C LEU A 537 3.83 -12.04 -27.34
N SER A 538 2.85 -12.62 -26.65
CA SER A 538 2.41 -14.00 -26.86
C SER A 538 0.91 -14.06 -26.91
N GLY A 539 0.34 -14.57 -27.99
CA GLY A 539 -1.10 -14.57 -28.12
C GLY A 539 -1.54 -14.80 -29.55
N ALA A 540 -2.64 -14.18 -29.94
CA ALA A 540 -3.03 -14.09 -31.34
C ALA A 540 -3.57 -12.67 -31.49
N ASP A 541 -2.65 -11.74 -31.49
CA ASP A 541 -2.91 -10.37 -31.06
C ASP A 541 -3.33 -9.49 -32.23
N THR A 542 -4.06 -8.41 -31.93
CA THR A 542 -4.43 -7.38 -32.90
C THR A 542 -3.75 -6.07 -32.51
N LEU A 543 -2.88 -5.56 -33.37
CA LEU A 543 -2.14 -4.32 -33.18
C LEU A 543 -2.52 -3.32 -34.28
N GLN A 544 -2.89 -2.11 -33.89
CA GLN A 544 -3.22 -1.00 -34.80
C GLN A 544 -2.39 0.22 -34.41
N GLY A 545 -1.53 0.71 -35.31
CA GLY A 545 -0.77 1.94 -35.09
C GLY A 545 -1.66 3.18 -35.09
N GLU A 546 -2.51 3.28 -36.12
CA GLU A 546 -3.40 4.42 -36.41
C GLU A 546 -2.66 5.62 -37.01
N ASP A 547 -2.60 6.78 -36.38
CA ASP A 547 -2.03 8.00 -36.96
C ASP A 547 -0.55 8.18 -36.53
N GLY A 548 0.42 8.04 -37.43
CA GLY A 548 1.81 8.45 -37.28
C GLY A 548 2.83 7.35 -37.59
N ASP A 549 4.13 7.62 -37.40
CA ASP A 549 5.19 6.66 -37.74
C ASP A 549 5.38 5.62 -36.60
N ASP A 550 4.88 4.41 -36.76
CA ASP A 550 4.72 3.42 -35.68
C ASP A 550 5.65 2.21 -35.74
N PHE A 551 5.82 1.57 -34.58
CA PHE A 551 6.55 0.31 -34.43
C PHE A 551 5.65 -0.78 -33.86
N LEU A 552 5.31 -1.78 -34.66
CA LEU A 552 4.44 -2.88 -34.27
C LEU A 552 5.22 -4.20 -34.23
N TYR A 553 5.12 -4.93 -33.11
CA TYR A 553 5.71 -6.25 -32.90
C TYR A 553 4.61 -7.24 -32.47
N GLY A 554 4.25 -8.19 -33.35
CA GLY A 554 3.28 -9.26 -33.04
C GLY A 554 3.79 -10.18 -31.93
N GLY A 555 4.78 -11.01 -32.26
CA GLY A 555 5.53 -11.78 -31.28
C GLY A 555 5.39 -13.28 -31.49
N LEU A 556 4.71 -13.97 -30.59
CA LEU A 556 4.41 -15.40 -30.72
C LEU A 556 2.92 -15.58 -30.97
N GLY A 557 2.61 -16.28 -32.06
CA GLY A 557 1.24 -16.68 -32.37
C GLY A 557 0.75 -15.96 -33.61
N SER A 558 -0.51 -16.17 -33.98
CA SER A 558 -0.99 -15.70 -35.28
C SER A 558 -1.59 -14.32 -35.14
N ASP A 559 -0.79 -13.31 -35.45
CA ASP A 559 -1.07 -11.92 -35.13
C ASP A 559 -1.65 -11.17 -36.35
N THR A 560 -2.35 -10.08 -36.09
CA THR A 560 -2.85 -9.12 -37.08
C THR A 560 -2.29 -7.74 -36.77
N LEU A 561 -1.48 -7.19 -37.67
CA LEU A 561 -0.83 -5.89 -37.54
C LEU A 561 -1.32 -4.96 -38.66
N ASP A 562 -1.73 -3.75 -38.30
CA ASP A 562 -2.14 -2.67 -39.21
C ASP A 562 -1.36 -1.40 -38.83
N GLY A 563 -0.54 -0.89 -39.76
CA GLY A 563 0.30 0.29 -39.55
C GLY A 563 -0.54 1.54 -39.39
N GLY A 564 -1.31 1.88 -40.41
CA GLY A 564 -2.21 3.03 -40.41
C GLY A 564 -1.73 4.14 -41.35
N GLU A 565 -1.74 5.39 -40.89
CA GLU A 565 -1.19 6.53 -41.61
C GLU A 565 0.24 6.83 -41.13
N GLY A 566 1.28 6.66 -41.94
CA GLY A 566 2.64 7.02 -41.53
C GLY A 566 3.71 6.18 -42.23
N ASP A 567 4.98 6.40 -41.92
CA ASP A 567 6.04 5.49 -42.38
C ASP A 567 6.32 4.45 -41.29
N ASP A 568 5.73 3.25 -41.41
CA ASP A 568 5.65 2.26 -40.32
C ASP A 568 6.68 1.12 -40.38
N ILE A 569 6.91 0.50 -39.23
CA ILE A 569 7.71 -0.72 -39.09
C ILE A 569 6.91 -1.81 -38.40
N LEU A 570 6.53 -2.83 -39.18
CA LEU A 570 5.72 -3.97 -38.71
C LEU A 570 6.56 -5.25 -38.68
N ARG A 571 6.44 -6.02 -37.60
CA ARG A 571 7.12 -7.33 -37.45
C ARG A 571 6.18 -8.39 -36.86
N GLY A 572 5.85 -9.40 -37.66
CA GLY A 572 5.03 -10.54 -37.21
C GLY A 572 5.81 -11.43 -36.24
N ASN A 573 7.05 -11.74 -36.61
CA ASN A 573 8.02 -12.57 -35.89
C ASN A 573 7.82 -14.08 -36.06
N ARG A 574 6.86 -14.71 -35.37
CA ARG A 574 6.68 -16.16 -35.42
C ARG A 574 5.21 -16.52 -35.56
N ASN A 575 4.99 -17.63 -36.26
CA ASN A 575 3.71 -18.16 -36.69
C ASN A 575 3.16 -17.37 -37.87
N ASN A 576 1.93 -17.70 -38.27
CA ASN A 576 1.34 -17.18 -39.49
C ASN A 576 0.64 -15.86 -39.16
N ASP A 577 1.18 -14.77 -39.67
CA ASP A 577 0.77 -13.41 -39.36
C ASP A 577 0.08 -12.75 -40.56
N THR A 578 -0.75 -11.74 -40.27
CA THR A 578 -1.32 -10.84 -41.28
C THR A 578 -0.84 -9.43 -40.97
N LEU A 579 -0.14 -8.81 -41.92
CA LEU A 579 0.48 -7.50 -41.76
C LEU A 579 0.04 -6.60 -42.90
N ASP A 580 -0.43 -5.41 -42.58
CA ASP A 580 -0.83 -4.37 -43.53
C ASP A 580 -0.10 -3.06 -43.19
N GLY A 581 0.75 -2.58 -44.10
CA GLY A 581 1.44 -1.28 -43.95
C GLY A 581 0.49 -0.08 -44.10
N ALA A 582 -0.64 -0.26 -44.81
CA ALA A 582 -1.62 0.79 -45.06
C ALA A 582 -1.07 2.04 -45.80
N GLU A 583 -1.20 3.26 -45.28
CA GLU A 583 -0.78 4.49 -45.98
C GLU A 583 0.63 4.90 -45.56
N GLY A 584 1.65 4.78 -46.41
CA GLY A 584 3.01 4.92 -45.90
C GLY A 584 4.15 4.55 -46.82
N SER A 585 5.38 4.82 -46.42
CA SER A 585 6.53 4.09 -46.97
C SER A 585 7.03 3.08 -45.94
N ASP A 586 6.47 1.88 -45.98
CA ASP A 586 6.51 0.96 -44.85
C ASP A 586 7.63 -0.07 -44.96
N SER A 587 8.04 -0.58 -43.80
CA SER A 587 8.94 -1.72 -43.70
C SER A 587 8.27 -2.87 -42.96
N VAL A 588 7.80 -3.85 -43.70
CA VAL A 588 7.00 -4.96 -43.18
C VAL A 588 7.79 -6.27 -43.24
N TYR A 589 7.91 -6.93 -42.10
CA TYR A 589 8.66 -8.18 -41.91
C TYR A 589 7.71 -9.28 -41.40
N GLY A 590 7.40 -10.28 -42.21
CA GLY A 590 6.55 -11.43 -41.84
C GLY A 590 7.20 -12.24 -40.72
N GLY A 591 8.34 -12.85 -41.01
CA GLY A 591 9.20 -13.47 -40.01
C GLY A 591 9.30 -14.99 -40.17
N GLY A 592 8.42 -15.72 -39.51
CA GLY A 592 8.55 -17.17 -39.45
C GLY A 592 7.20 -17.84 -39.38
N GLY A 593 6.69 -18.28 -40.51
CA GLY A 593 5.34 -18.81 -40.65
C GLY A 593 4.91 -18.65 -42.09
N ASN A 594 3.65 -18.90 -42.38
CA ASN A 594 3.12 -18.57 -43.70
C ASN A 594 2.33 -17.26 -43.56
N ASP A 595 2.97 -16.16 -43.94
CA ASP A 595 2.51 -14.82 -43.63
C ASP A 595 1.75 -14.19 -44.81
N THR A 596 0.84 -13.28 -44.49
CA THR A 596 0.22 -12.39 -45.47
C THR A 596 0.75 -10.98 -45.23
N VAL A 597 1.48 -10.45 -46.19
CA VAL A 597 2.19 -9.17 -46.08
C VAL A 597 1.67 -8.22 -47.15
N LEU A 598 1.03 -7.13 -46.74
CA LEU A 598 0.49 -6.08 -47.60
C LEU A 598 1.29 -4.80 -47.35
N GLY A 599 1.79 -4.18 -48.43
CA GLY A 599 2.51 -2.91 -48.37
C GLY A 599 1.57 -1.71 -48.26
N GLY A 600 0.54 -1.67 -49.10
CA GLY A 600 -0.45 -0.60 -49.08
C GLY A 600 -0.09 0.52 -50.07
N ASP A 601 -0.19 1.77 -49.66
CA ASP A 601 0.03 2.95 -50.47
C ASP A 601 1.41 3.58 -50.16
N GLY A 602 2.39 3.47 -51.04
CA GLY A 602 3.54 4.38 -51.07
C GLY A 602 4.83 3.77 -51.63
N ARG A 603 5.84 3.52 -50.80
CA ARG A 603 7.06 2.84 -51.26
C ARG A 603 7.50 1.90 -50.18
N ASP A 604 7.23 0.63 -50.42
CA ASP A 604 7.30 -0.33 -49.34
C ASP A 604 8.48 -1.28 -49.50
N TYR A 605 8.89 -1.80 -48.35
CA TYR A 605 9.92 -2.82 -48.22
C TYR A 605 9.34 -4.03 -47.49
N LEU A 606 9.01 -5.07 -48.25
CA LEU A 606 8.35 -6.27 -47.75
C LEU A 606 9.31 -7.46 -47.72
N LEU A 607 9.35 -8.18 -46.61
CA LEU A 607 10.05 -9.45 -46.45
C LEU A 607 9.13 -10.51 -45.86
N GLY A 608 8.94 -11.63 -46.56
CA GLY A 608 8.27 -12.81 -45.99
C GLY A 608 9.14 -13.50 -44.93
N GLU A 609 10.43 -13.65 -45.24
CA GLU A 609 11.45 -14.31 -44.41
C GLU A 609 11.37 -15.85 -44.45
N ASN A 610 10.80 -16.56 -43.46
CA ASN A 610 10.74 -18.03 -43.51
C ASN A 610 9.29 -18.52 -43.59
N GLY A 611 9.02 -19.41 -44.54
CA GLY A 611 7.76 -20.10 -44.73
C GLY A 611 7.15 -19.75 -46.08
N ASP A 612 5.93 -20.22 -46.35
CA ASP A 612 5.29 -20.00 -47.66
C ASP A 612 4.45 -18.73 -47.59
N ASP A 613 5.00 -17.61 -48.02
CA ASP A 613 4.45 -16.28 -47.77
C ASP A 613 3.63 -15.72 -48.96
N SER A 614 2.70 -14.81 -48.67
CA SER A 614 1.91 -14.08 -49.65
C SER A 614 2.19 -12.59 -49.53
N LEU A 615 2.83 -11.99 -50.54
CA LEU A 615 3.25 -10.59 -50.52
C LEU A 615 2.52 -9.78 -51.61
N ASP A 616 1.88 -8.67 -51.23
CA ASP A 616 1.30 -7.68 -52.14
C ASP A 616 1.91 -6.30 -51.86
N GLY A 617 2.58 -5.71 -52.85
CA GLY A 617 3.20 -4.39 -52.72
C GLY A 617 2.20 -3.23 -52.69
N GLY A 618 1.01 -3.40 -53.28
CA GLY A 618 0.02 -2.33 -53.36
C GLY A 618 0.35 -1.21 -54.37
N LEU A 619 0.09 0.04 -54.01
CA LEU A 619 0.35 1.22 -54.84
C LEU A 619 1.74 1.77 -54.53
N GLY A 620 2.71 1.63 -55.43
CA GLY A 620 4.02 2.17 -55.12
C GLY A 620 5.14 1.76 -56.06
N ASP A 621 6.36 2.11 -55.68
CA ASP A 621 7.56 1.57 -56.31
C ASP A 621 8.23 0.58 -55.32
N ASP A 622 7.71 -0.63 -55.20
CA ASP A 622 7.95 -1.46 -54.02
C ASP A 622 9.13 -2.44 -54.17
N ASN A 623 9.68 -2.88 -53.04
CA ASN A 623 10.70 -3.93 -53.01
C ASN A 623 10.23 -5.10 -52.16
N LEU A 624 10.12 -6.26 -52.79
CA LEU A 624 9.61 -7.48 -52.19
C LEU A 624 10.70 -8.56 -52.19
N THR A 625 10.79 -9.29 -51.09
CA THR A 625 11.66 -10.47 -50.91
C THR A 625 10.84 -11.57 -50.26
N GLY A 626 10.74 -12.73 -50.89
CA GLY A 626 9.99 -13.87 -50.35
C GLY A 626 10.75 -14.52 -49.19
N GLY A 627 11.99 -14.90 -49.46
CA GLY A 627 12.86 -15.56 -48.49
C GLY A 627 12.94 -17.08 -48.69
N ASP A 628 12.87 -17.83 -47.58
CA ASP A 628 12.94 -19.29 -47.58
C ASP A 628 11.51 -19.87 -47.61
N GLY A 629 11.08 -20.46 -48.73
CA GLY A 629 9.77 -21.11 -48.80
C GLY A 629 9.24 -21.13 -50.22
N ALA A 630 7.96 -21.44 -50.39
CA ALA A 630 7.27 -21.29 -51.66
C ALA A 630 6.35 -20.06 -51.62
N ASP A 631 6.88 -18.95 -52.10
CA ASP A 631 6.24 -17.64 -51.91
C ASP A 631 5.33 -17.27 -53.07
N THR A 632 4.31 -16.46 -52.79
CA THR A 632 3.38 -15.91 -53.78
C THR A 632 3.46 -14.39 -53.76
N PHE A 633 3.95 -13.80 -54.84
CA PHE A 633 3.94 -12.35 -55.06
C PHE A 633 2.67 -11.99 -55.83
N ILE A 634 1.75 -11.29 -55.17
CA ILE A 634 0.47 -10.87 -55.71
C ILE A 634 0.64 -9.55 -56.45
N TYR A 635 0.07 -9.46 -57.65
CA TYR A 635 0.06 -8.24 -58.44
C TYR A 635 -1.35 -7.97 -58.96
N MET A 636 -1.89 -6.78 -58.67
CA MET A 636 -3.25 -6.38 -59.06
C MET A 636 -3.29 -5.33 -60.19
N ASP A 637 -4.34 -5.32 -61.02
CA ASP A 637 -4.55 -4.34 -62.10
C ASP A 637 -4.99 -2.99 -61.50
N GLY A 638 -4.01 -2.25 -61.02
CA GLY A 638 -4.23 -1.01 -60.26
C GLY A 638 -3.07 -0.63 -59.37
N GLY A 639 -2.19 -1.59 -59.00
CA GLY A 639 -0.92 -1.37 -58.30
C GLY A 639 0.04 -0.55 -59.13
N TYR A 640 0.07 0.77 -58.92
CA TYR A 640 0.77 1.70 -59.80
C TYR A 640 2.24 1.86 -59.42
N GLY A 641 3.15 1.27 -60.20
CA GLY A 641 4.53 1.75 -60.23
C GLY A 641 5.56 0.76 -60.76
N TYR A 642 6.74 0.81 -60.15
CA TYR A 642 7.91 0.02 -60.49
C TYR A 642 8.29 -0.90 -59.33
N ASP A 643 7.84 -2.14 -59.40
CA ASP A 643 7.97 -3.09 -58.30
C ASP A 643 9.09 -4.08 -58.59
N ARG A 644 9.82 -4.45 -57.55
CA ARG A 644 11.03 -5.26 -57.64
C ARG A 644 10.89 -6.46 -56.72
N VAL A 645 10.84 -7.66 -57.31
CA VAL A 645 11.05 -8.91 -56.59
C VAL A 645 12.54 -9.24 -56.64
N LEU A 646 13.18 -9.29 -55.47
CA LEU A 646 14.64 -9.29 -55.36
C LEU A 646 15.26 -10.68 -55.40
N ASP A 647 14.52 -11.73 -55.08
CA ASP A 647 15.03 -13.08 -54.85
C ASP A 647 14.24 -14.23 -55.49
N PHE A 648 13.30 -13.93 -56.40
CA PHE A 648 12.43 -14.92 -57.06
C PHE A 648 13.11 -16.25 -57.43
N GLU A 649 12.67 -17.34 -56.81
CA GLU A 649 13.11 -18.72 -57.06
C GLU A 649 12.18 -19.46 -58.03
N ASN A 650 12.61 -19.55 -59.29
CA ASN A 650 11.92 -20.29 -60.34
C ASN A 650 11.61 -21.76 -59.95
N GLY A 651 10.34 -22.15 -60.15
CA GLY A 651 9.85 -23.49 -59.87
C GLY A 651 9.53 -23.74 -58.40
N THR A 652 9.72 -22.74 -57.54
CA THR A 652 9.32 -22.70 -56.14
C THR A 652 8.28 -21.59 -55.93
N ASP A 653 8.62 -20.36 -56.31
CA ASP A 653 7.79 -19.18 -56.12
C ASP A 653 6.76 -18.98 -57.24
N LEU A 654 5.71 -18.21 -56.93
CA LEU A 654 4.61 -17.88 -57.82
C LEU A 654 4.43 -16.37 -57.94
N ILE A 655 4.12 -15.91 -59.14
CA ILE A 655 3.60 -14.55 -59.38
C ILE A 655 2.10 -14.66 -59.69
N ASP A 656 1.24 -14.08 -58.87
CA ASP A 656 -0.19 -14.00 -59.14
C ASP A 656 -0.51 -12.80 -60.03
N LEU A 657 -0.95 -13.08 -61.27
CA LEU A 657 -1.38 -12.09 -62.26
C LEU A 657 -2.86 -12.25 -62.63
N SER A 658 -3.65 -12.90 -61.77
CA SER A 658 -5.05 -13.24 -62.05
C SER A 658 -5.95 -12.04 -62.34
N ASP A 659 -5.58 -10.85 -61.86
CA ASP A 659 -6.33 -9.61 -62.09
C ASP A 659 -6.05 -8.97 -63.48
N PHE A 660 -4.98 -9.37 -64.17
CA PHE A 660 -4.57 -8.79 -65.47
C PHE A 660 -5.30 -9.38 -66.69
N GLY A 661 -6.17 -10.38 -66.49
CA GLY A 661 -6.92 -11.02 -67.57
C GLY A 661 -6.04 -11.71 -68.62
N LEU A 662 -4.87 -12.18 -68.23
CA LEU A 662 -3.93 -12.91 -69.08
C LEU A 662 -4.41 -14.37 -69.25
N SER A 663 -4.18 -14.96 -70.42
CA SER A 663 -4.66 -16.32 -70.74
C SER A 663 -3.61 -17.42 -70.56
N GLY A 664 -2.37 -17.02 -70.23
CA GLY A 664 -1.26 -17.91 -69.95
C GLY A 664 0.10 -17.29 -70.27
N ILE A 665 1.17 -18.08 -70.10
CA ILE A 665 2.58 -17.66 -70.27
C ILE A 665 2.90 -16.99 -71.62
N GLY A 666 2.15 -17.30 -72.68
CA GLY A 666 2.31 -16.66 -73.98
C GLY A 666 2.04 -15.15 -73.95
N ASP A 667 1.12 -14.71 -73.09
CA ASP A 667 0.80 -13.29 -72.91
C ASP A 667 1.88 -12.60 -72.06
N VAL A 668 2.37 -13.24 -71.00
CA VAL A 668 3.51 -12.74 -70.18
C VAL A 668 4.76 -12.56 -71.05
N ASN A 669 5.11 -13.56 -71.87
CA ASN A 669 6.27 -13.48 -72.77
C ASN A 669 6.18 -12.34 -73.81
N ALA A 670 4.97 -11.86 -74.12
CA ALA A 670 4.79 -10.71 -74.99
C ALA A 670 5.06 -9.38 -74.28
N LEU A 671 5.01 -9.36 -72.95
CA LEU A 671 5.22 -8.21 -72.07
C LEU A 671 6.61 -8.19 -71.42
N ALA A 672 7.23 -9.36 -71.27
CA ALA A 672 8.54 -9.57 -70.68
C ALA A 672 9.69 -9.15 -71.61
N ALA A 673 10.78 -8.67 -71.02
CA ALA A 673 12.05 -8.46 -71.70
C ALA A 673 13.23 -8.56 -70.72
N ASP A 674 14.26 -9.31 -71.10
CA ASP A 674 15.54 -9.31 -70.39
C ASP A 674 16.15 -7.90 -70.34
N VAL A 675 16.52 -7.47 -69.14
CA VAL A 675 17.29 -6.26 -68.85
C VAL A 675 18.55 -6.60 -68.06
N SER A 676 19.40 -5.63 -67.77
CA SER A 676 20.66 -5.90 -67.06
C SER A 676 20.49 -6.41 -65.64
N ALA A 677 19.34 -6.14 -65.00
CA ALA A 677 19.04 -6.51 -63.62
C ALA A 677 18.23 -7.81 -63.50
N GLY A 678 17.57 -8.26 -64.57
CA GLY A 678 16.67 -9.42 -64.53
C GLY A 678 15.63 -9.38 -65.65
N VAL A 679 14.43 -9.89 -65.39
CA VAL A 679 13.30 -9.88 -66.33
C VAL A 679 12.34 -8.75 -65.98
N ARG A 680 12.10 -7.87 -66.95
CA ARG A 680 11.12 -6.78 -66.78
C ARG A 680 9.84 -7.09 -67.54
N ILE A 681 8.72 -7.17 -66.84
CA ILE A 681 7.38 -7.33 -67.40
C ILE A 681 6.69 -5.96 -67.38
N LYS A 682 6.20 -5.51 -68.54
CA LYS A 682 5.51 -4.21 -68.67
C LYS A 682 4.04 -4.39 -68.96
N PHE A 683 3.19 -3.99 -68.03
CA PHE A 683 1.74 -4.05 -68.17
C PHE A 683 1.17 -2.77 -68.79
N SER A 684 -0.15 -2.71 -68.94
CA SER A 684 -0.88 -1.49 -69.33
C SER A 684 -0.66 -0.37 -68.30
N ALA A 685 -1.00 0.87 -68.69
CA ALA A 685 -0.90 2.09 -67.86
C ALA A 685 0.52 2.50 -67.39
N GLY A 686 1.54 1.66 -67.57
CA GLY A 686 2.93 1.99 -67.23
C GLY A 686 3.53 1.14 -66.11
N ASN A 687 2.75 0.24 -65.51
CA ASN A 687 3.16 -0.62 -64.41
C ASN A 687 4.28 -1.59 -64.85
N VAL A 688 5.27 -1.76 -64.00
CA VAL A 688 6.46 -2.56 -64.28
C VAL A 688 6.78 -3.46 -63.11
N LEU A 689 6.80 -4.77 -63.37
CA LEU A 689 7.39 -5.75 -62.47
C LEU A 689 8.80 -6.09 -62.96
N LEU A 690 9.80 -5.96 -62.08
CA LEU A 690 11.16 -6.44 -62.29
C LEU A 690 11.42 -7.65 -61.39
N LEU A 691 11.63 -8.81 -62.00
CA LEU A 691 12.13 -10.00 -61.33
C LEU A 691 13.66 -10.01 -61.43
N GLU A 692 14.37 -9.74 -60.35
CA GLU A 692 15.84 -9.64 -60.35
C GLU A 692 16.53 -11.00 -60.38
N GLY A 693 17.75 -11.04 -60.92
CA GLY A 693 18.59 -12.25 -60.87
C GLY A 693 18.21 -13.39 -61.82
N ILE A 694 17.05 -13.33 -62.48
CA ILE A 694 16.58 -14.32 -63.46
C ILE A 694 16.56 -13.80 -64.90
N THR A 695 16.34 -14.70 -65.87
CA THR A 695 16.19 -14.40 -67.30
C THR A 695 14.87 -14.93 -67.84
N GLU A 696 14.36 -14.35 -68.93
CA GLU A 696 13.07 -14.72 -69.53
C GLU A 696 13.00 -16.21 -69.87
N SER A 697 14.15 -16.80 -70.25
CA SER A 697 14.26 -18.23 -70.57
C SER A 697 14.07 -19.18 -69.39
N GLN A 698 14.11 -18.67 -68.17
CA GLN A 698 13.89 -19.45 -66.95
C GLN A 698 12.41 -19.52 -66.59
N LEU A 699 11.61 -18.56 -67.01
CA LEU A 699 10.18 -18.50 -66.68
C LEU A 699 9.37 -19.53 -67.49
N ASP A 700 8.46 -20.23 -66.82
CA ASP A 700 7.46 -21.08 -67.46
C ASP A 700 6.05 -20.91 -66.86
N ALA A 701 5.08 -21.70 -67.33
CA ALA A 701 3.70 -21.53 -66.91
C ALA A 701 3.42 -21.92 -65.45
N SER A 702 4.31 -22.64 -64.78
CA SER A 702 4.14 -22.97 -63.35
C SER A 702 4.52 -21.83 -62.42
N ASP A 703 5.26 -20.84 -62.90
CA ASP A 703 5.70 -19.67 -62.10
C ASP A 703 4.57 -18.62 -61.96
N PHE A 704 3.42 -18.83 -62.58
CA PHE A 704 2.35 -17.82 -62.66
C PHE A 704 0.98 -18.39 -62.34
N ILE A 705 0.17 -17.57 -61.68
CA ILE A 705 -1.28 -17.75 -61.54
C ILE A 705 -1.96 -16.77 -62.51
N PHE A 706 -2.96 -17.25 -63.26
CA PHE A 706 -3.67 -16.52 -64.32
C PHE A 706 -5.18 -16.50 -64.11
#